data_AF-A0A1F5CSS1-F1
#
_entry.id   AF-A0A1F5CSS1-F1
#
_cell.length_a   1.000
_cell.length_b   1.000
_cell.length_c   1.000
_cell.angle_alpha   90.00
_cell.angle_beta   90.00
_cell.angle_gamma   90.00
#
_symmetry.space_group_name_H-M   'P 1'
#
loop_
_entity.id
_entity.type
_entity.pdbx_description
1 polymer ?
#
loop_
_entity_poly.entity_id
_entity_poly.type
_entity_poly.pdbx_seq_one_letter_code
_entity_poly.pdbx_strand_id
1 'polypeptide(L)'
;MGVRSSIETNLFSRRILIPTALFFLNLFIVLPLFQGEYTSNLGSIECAYITQAKFVSENLPDLAWFSNWYCGFPFHLSYVPLVPYLTYLVRAVLSLSSLSHAYRILTALAYALGPVTLYFMIRYLSKRELPGVVGAVVYSLLPSMAFPMSSAFTLVPWRLIVMTVYGEGPHILGLTLIPLATIAFMESLKRKAFRYYLATALMISLVALTNLIALFSLAVIMAITLLAEINIKNWRGKLRSTFISSALAYGLVAFQYDSRYIAYSFSYGAIGSNAPPSAGPLQSLILILVISSIMLLLFCARKSPAPLLWSLMGFSAFLTFVVAWVLGVTLVPQPYRYVPEATMFISVLLGLDPFNFVGTIRRAVGSSRRRVRILILFLLTSIFLYSCLTFMAGYPVTRPNEGIEGTSEYRVAQWLQEAHVEGRIYATGNMAFWLDLFSDVPQIRGGYDSAATNGWWSLVNSEVDGGSDGSLSVLWLKATDAKYVVVTYQNAFTTYKDYRYPDKFRDILEMRYYLEGFGVFEIHLKNPGLIQVVNLEEAQSLKPIENITDRVNLSSYVDLVEAPVKVNSSYESIGTGKMRIKIDGLAENTALLVKATYDMSWKAYSGQETLSISEIGPDFMLVDLGHAKSSIVELVYEQPIGETVGLIISIVVLLSCASCGSFLWYRNYRKHLD
;
A
#
# COMPACT_ATOMS: atom_id res chain seq x y z
N MET A 1 -28.71 -47.46 -8.50
CA MET A 1 -28.76 -46.03 -8.10
C MET A 1 -27.82 -45.65 -6.93
N GLY A 2 -27.48 -46.55 -5.98
CA GLY A 2 -26.62 -46.21 -4.83
C GLY A 2 -25.12 -45.95 -5.07
N VAL A 3 -24.54 -46.37 -6.21
CA VAL A 3 -23.10 -46.14 -6.51
C VAL A 3 -22.85 -44.75 -7.10
N ARG A 4 -23.82 -44.16 -7.81
CA ARG A 4 -23.70 -42.78 -8.34
C ARG A 4 -23.82 -41.75 -7.22
N SER A 5 -24.73 -41.95 -6.25
CA SER A 5 -24.89 -41.01 -5.14
C SER A 5 -23.69 -41.02 -4.18
N SER A 6 -23.03 -42.17 -3.98
CA SER A 6 -21.83 -42.29 -3.11
C SER A 6 -20.55 -41.73 -3.73
N ILE A 7 -20.44 -41.75 -5.06
CA ILE A 7 -19.33 -41.12 -5.81
C ILE A 7 -19.49 -39.60 -5.84
N GLU A 8 -20.72 -39.10 -6.05
CA GLU A 8 -21.00 -37.66 -6.04
C GLU A 8 -20.84 -37.04 -4.64
N THR A 9 -21.28 -37.72 -3.58
CA THR A 9 -21.02 -37.28 -2.19
C THR A 9 -19.53 -37.30 -1.84
N ASN A 10 -18.76 -38.28 -2.32
CA ASN A 10 -17.29 -38.32 -2.15
C ASN A 10 -16.56 -37.22 -2.92
N LEU A 11 -17.04 -36.85 -4.09
CA LEU A 11 -16.46 -35.75 -4.87
C LEU A 11 -16.80 -34.39 -4.26
N PHE A 12 -18.03 -34.23 -3.75
CA PHE A 12 -18.47 -33.02 -3.07
C PHE A 12 -17.72 -32.81 -1.75
N SER A 13 -17.59 -33.86 -0.93
CA SER A 13 -16.84 -33.79 0.33
C SER A 13 -15.36 -33.44 0.12
N ARG A 14 -14.70 -34.02 -0.89
CA ARG A 14 -13.31 -33.70 -1.24
C ARG A 14 -13.12 -32.26 -1.74
N ARG A 15 -14.10 -31.72 -2.48
CA ARG A 15 -14.07 -30.34 -3.01
C ARG A 15 -14.08 -29.28 -1.91
N ILE A 16 -14.60 -29.62 -0.72
CA ILE A 16 -14.67 -28.71 0.43
C ILE A 16 -13.55 -29.02 1.42
N LEU A 17 -13.31 -30.31 1.70
CA LEU A 17 -12.35 -30.76 2.71
C LEU A 17 -10.91 -30.28 2.43
N ILE A 18 -10.45 -30.36 1.18
CA ILE A 18 -9.08 -29.98 0.83
C ILE A 18 -8.83 -28.47 1.02
N PRO A 19 -9.63 -27.56 0.41
CA PRO A 19 -9.54 -26.12 0.70
C PRO A 19 -9.61 -25.80 2.18
N THR A 20 -10.51 -26.46 2.91
CA THR A 20 -10.71 -26.23 4.35
C THR A 20 -9.48 -26.65 5.15
N ALA A 21 -8.90 -27.82 4.85
CA ALA A 21 -7.67 -28.29 5.50
C ALA A 21 -6.48 -27.37 5.21
N LEU A 22 -6.34 -26.88 3.96
CA LEU A 22 -5.31 -25.91 3.59
C LEU A 22 -5.49 -24.57 4.31
N PHE A 23 -6.74 -24.11 4.45
CA PHE A 23 -7.06 -22.91 5.22
C PHE A 23 -6.64 -23.08 6.68
N PHE A 24 -7.06 -24.16 7.35
CA PHE A 24 -6.72 -24.40 8.76
C PHE A 24 -5.22 -24.63 9.00
N LEU A 25 -4.51 -25.26 8.05
CA LEU A 25 -3.05 -25.39 8.10
C LEU A 25 -2.38 -24.00 8.20
N ASN A 26 -2.83 -23.06 7.39
CA ASN A 26 -2.26 -21.72 7.39
C ASN A 26 -2.78 -20.86 8.53
N LEU A 27 -4.06 -21.03 8.91
CA LEU A 27 -4.64 -20.40 10.08
C LEU A 27 -3.86 -20.76 11.34
N PHE A 28 -3.40 -22.01 11.47
CA PHE A 28 -2.52 -22.43 12.55
C PHE A 28 -1.20 -21.63 12.57
N ILE A 29 -0.56 -21.44 11.42
CA ILE A 29 0.70 -20.67 11.30
C ILE A 29 0.51 -19.21 11.75
N VAL A 30 -0.62 -18.59 11.42
CA VAL A 30 -0.91 -17.18 11.75
C VAL A 30 -1.80 -17.00 12.97
N LEU A 31 -2.04 -18.05 13.76
CA LEU A 31 -2.94 -18.00 14.92
C LEU A 31 -2.64 -16.84 15.89
N PRO A 32 -1.38 -16.46 16.18
CA PRO A 32 -1.09 -15.35 17.08
C PRO A 32 -1.58 -13.98 16.57
N LEU A 33 -1.82 -13.81 15.27
CA LEU A 33 -2.33 -12.56 14.70
C LEU A 33 -3.81 -12.29 15.08
N PHE A 34 -4.55 -13.31 15.52
CA PHE A 34 -5.92 -13.14 16.01
C PHE A 34 -5.97 -12.55 17.43
N GLN A 35 -4.81 -12.31 18.06
CA GLN A 35 -4.69 -11.74 19.39
C GLN A 35 -3.89 -10.44 19.37
N GLY A 36 -4.22 -9.58 20.33
CA GLY A 36 -3.59 -8.28 20.56
C GLY A 36 -3.71 -7.30 19.39
N GLU A 37 -3.26 -6.08 19.62
CA GLU A 37 -3.54 -4.97 18.73
C GLU A 37 -2.38 -4.65 17.80
N TYR A 38 -1.14 -4.77 18.27
CA TYR A 38 0.02 -4.24 17.58
C TYR A 38 1.06 -5.33 17.29
N THR A 39 1.80 -5.19 16.19
CA THR A 39 2.98 -6.02 15.91
C THR A 39 4.11 -5.75 16.91
N SER A 40 4.92 -6.78 17.18
CA SER A 40 6.20 -6.60 17.86
C SER A 40 7.30 -6.02 16.96
N ASN A 41 7.05 -5.87 15.66
CA ASN A 41 7.98 -5.31 14.69
C ASN A 41 7.67 -3.83 14.44
N LEU A 42 8.18 -2.93 15.27
CA LEU A 42 7.90 -1.49 15.17
C LEU A 42 8.52 -0.83 13.91
N GLY A 43 9.37 -1.53 13.16
CA GLY A 43 9.78 -1.09 11.81
C GLY A 43 8.74 -1.36 10.71
N SER A 44 7.61 -1.99 11.03
CA SER A 44 6.56 -2.34 10.08
C SER A 44 5.77 -1.11 9.63
N ILE A 45 5.48 -1.02 8.32
CA ILE A 45 4.65 0.06 7.75
C ILE A 45 3.15 -0.14 8.02
N GLU A 46 2.75 -1.22 8.72
CA GLU A 46 1.35 -1.53 8.97
C GLU A 46 0.59 -0.40 9.68
N CYS A 47 1.29 0.35 10.54
CA CYS A 47 0.76 1.51 11.24
C CYS A 47 0.21 2.56 10.27
N ALA A 48 0.86 2.80 9.13
CA ALA A 48 0.38 3.76 8.13
C ALA A 48 -1.00 3.36 7.56
N TYR A 49 -1.21 2.07 7.27
CA TYR A 49 -2.51 1.57 6.79
C TYR A 49 -3.58 1.64 7.89
N ILE A 50 -3.20 1.42 9.15
CA ILE A 50 -4.11 1.53 10.30
C ILE A 50 -4.47 3.00 10.55
N THR A 51 -3.53 3.94 10.44
CA THR A 51 -3.79 5.40 10.53
C THR A 51 -4.75 5.86 9.45
N GLN A 52 -4.61 5.36 8.21
CA GLN A 52 -5.59 5.63 7.14
C GLN A 52 -6.97 5.06 7.50
N ALA A 53 -7.04 3.85 8.08
CA ALA A 53 -8.30 3.27 8.55
C ALA A 53 -8.92 4.07 9.72
N LYS A 54 -8.09 4.64 10.60
CA LYS A 54 -8.49 5.54 11.69
C LYS A 54 -9.16 6.79 11.11
N PHE A 55 -8.50 7.45 10.17
CA PHE A 55 -9.06 8.62 9.50
C PHE A 55 -10.39 8.33 8.79
N VAL A 56 -10.49 7.20 8.07
CA VAL A 56 -11.76 6.77 7.45
C VAL A 56 -12.83 6.56 8.51
N SER A 57 -12.50 5.89 9.62
CA SER A 57 -13.47 5.61 10.69
C SER A 57 -13.97 6.88 11.41
N GLU A 58 -13.15 7.92 11.51
CA GLU A 58 -13.45 9.13 12.26
C GLU A 58 -14.17 10.19 11.42
N ASN A 59 -13.94 10.19 10.10
CA ASN A 59 -14.36 11.30 9.25
C ASN A 59 -15.42 10.94 8.19
N LEU A 60 -15.77 9.66 7.99
CA LEU A 60 -16.82 9.28 7.03
C LEU A 60 -18.15 10.03 7.30
N PRO A 61 -18.79 10.63 6.26
CA PRO A 61 -18.46 10.54 4.82
C PRO A 61 -17.49 11.60 4.28
N ASP A 62 -16.99 12.53 5.09
CA ASP A 62 -16.11 13.63 4.68
C ASP A 62 -14.63 13.21 4.70
N LEU A 63 -14.09 12.87 3.53
CA LEU A 63 -12.71 12.40 3.36
C LEU A 63 -11.93 13.28 2.37
N ALA A 64 -12.13 14.60 2.42
CA ALA A 64 -11.53 15.52 1.46
C ALA A 64 -10.02 15.69 1.69
N TRP A 65 -9.62 16.07 2.90
CA TRP A 65 -8.26 16.53 3.20
C TRP A 65 -7.68 15.85 4.44
N PHE A 66 -6.46 15.33 4.34
CA PHE A 66 -5.75 14.71 5.44
C PHE A 66 -4.66 15.67 5.94
N SER A 67 -4.88 16.29 7.10
CA SER A 67 -4.02 17.35 7.65
C SER A 67 -2.72 16.87 8.28
N ASN A 68 -2.69 15.62 8.75
CA ASN A 68 -1.66 15.21 9.70
C ASN A 68 -0.31 14.89 9.07
N TRP A 69 -0.25 14.58 7.77
CA TRP A 69 1.00 14.27 7.08
C TRP A 69 1.28 15.28 5.99
N TYR A 70 2.56 15.48 5.69
CA TYR A 70 3.02 16.23 4.51
C TYR A 70 2.48 17.66 4.42
N CYS A 71 2.24 18.30 5.58
CA CYS A 71 1.58 19.61 5.69
C CYS A 71 0.15 19.66 5.10
N GLY A 72 -0.49 18.50 4.96
CA GLY A 72 -1.81 18.36 4.35
C GLY A 72 -1.74 17.85 2.91
N PHE A 73 -2.64 16.94 2.56
CA PHE A 73 -2.83 16.48 1.18
C PHE A 73 -4.28 15.97 0.94
N PRO A 74 -4.74 15.89 -0.31
CA PRO A 74 -6.03 15.29 -0.65
C PRO A 74 -6.09 13.80 -0.30
N PHE A 75 -7.03 13.36 0.54
CA PHE A 75 -7.02 11.97 1.02
C PHE A 75 -7.24 10.93 -0.08
N HIS A 76 -7.86 11.27 -1.22
CA HIS A 76 -7.97 10.36 -2.36
C HIS A 76 -6.60 9.94 -2.92
N LEU A 77 -5.55 10.75 -2.73
CA LEU A 77 -4.16 10.44 -3.10
C LEU A 77 -3.45 9.54 -2.09
N SER A 78 -4.11 9.24 -0.96
CA SER A 78 -3.66 8.22 -0.01
C SER A 78 -3.61 6.84 -0.68
N TYR A 79 -3.20 5.81 0.07
CA TYR A 79 -3.10 4.47 -0.51
C TYR A 79 -4.45 3.93 -1.01
N VAL A 80 -4.40 2.91 -1.88
CA VAL A 80 -5.60 2.32 -2.46
C VAL A 80 -6.60 1.87 -1.37
N PRO A 81 -7.91 2.09 -1.59
CA PRO A 81 -8.85 2.21 -0.48
C PRO A 81 -9.30 0.88 0.12
N LEU A 82 -9.10 -0.27 -0.53
CA LEU A 82 -9.79 -1.49 -0.08
C LEU A 82 -9.38 -1.92 1.33
N VAL A 83 -8.10 -1.83 1.68
CA VAL A 83 -7.61 -2.30 2.98
C VAL A 83 -8.06 -1.42 4.15
N PRO A 84 -7.92 -0.07 4.10
CA PRO A 84 -8.45 0.79 5.15
C PRO A 84 -9.96 0.60 5.39
N TYR A 85 -10.75 0.53 4.31
CA TYR A 85 -12.20 0.34 4.41
C TYR A 85 -12.58 -1.06 4.92
N LEU A 86 -11.89 -2.11 4.47
CA LEU A 86 -12.11 -3.46 5.00
C LEU A 86 -11.70 -3.56 6.48
N THR A 87 -10.65 -2.87 6.90
CA THR A 87 -10.22 -2.83 8.30
C THR A 87 -11.31 -2.20 9.18
N TYR A 88 -11.85 -1.06 8.76
CA TYR A 88 -13.01 -0.44 9.39
C TYR A 88 -14.23 -1.37 9.43
N LEU A 89 -14.55 -2.04 8.31
CA LEU A 89 -15.67 -2.96 8.23
C LEU A 89 -15.49 -4.19 9.13
N VAL A 90 -14.30 -4.79 9.18
CA VAL A 90 -13.98 -5.93 10.05
C VAL A 90 -14.13 -5.51 11.51
N ARG A 91 -13.63 -4.33 11.90
CA ARG A 91 -13.84 -3.77 13.24
C ARG A 91 -15.34 -3.68 13.57
N ALA A 92 -16.13 -3.11 12.67
CA ALA A 92 -17.57 -2.91 12.87
C ALA A 92 -18.33 -4.25 12.95
N VAL A 93 -18.10 -5.18 12.02
CA VAL A 93 -18.80 -6.47 11.94
C VAL A 93 -18.46 -7.38 13.12
N LEU A 94 -17.19 -7.40 13.55
CA LEU A 94 -16.74 -8.20 14.68
C LEU A 94 -16.88 -7.46 16.03
N SER A 95 -17.38 -6.22 16.03
CA SER A 95 -17.53 -5.38 17.22
C SER A 95 -16.23 -5.27 18.05
N LEU A 96 -15.09 -5.11 17.36
CA LEU A 96 -13.78 -4.98 17.98
C LEU A 96 -13.57 -3.54 18.48
N SER A 97 -12.88 -3.39 19.61
CA SER A 97 -12.49 -2.08 20.16
C SER A 97 -11.45 -1.37 19.29
N SER A 98 -10.53 -2.13 18.67
CA SER A 98 -9.34 -1.60 18.01
C SER A 98 -9.31 -1.85 16.51
N LEU A 99 -8.97 -0.81 15.73
CA LEU A 99 -8.71 -0.93 14.29
C LEU A 99 -7.44 -1.75 14.01
N SER A 100 -6.43 -1.66 14.87
CA SER A 100 -5.17 -2.39 14.74
C SER A 100 -5.40 -3.90 14.84
N HIS A 101 -6.25 -4.33 15.80
CA HIS A 101 -6.64 -5.74 15.91
C HIS A 101 -7.44 -6.21 14.69
N ALA A 102 -8.36 -5.38 14.18
CA ALA A 102 -9.10 -5.69 12.96
C ALA A 102 -8.18 -5.86 11.74
N TYR A 103 -7.15 -5.00 11.60
CA TYR A 103 -6.15 -5.11 10.54
C TYR A 103 -5.34 -6.42 10.64
N ARG A 104 -4.93 -6.81 11.85
CA ARG A 104 -4.22 -8.09 12.08
C ARG A 104 -5.08 -9.29 11.69
N ILE A 105 -6.37 -9.29 12.03
CA ILE A 105 -7.32 -10.34 11.62
C ILE A 105 -7.47 -10.38 10.09
N LEU A 106 -7.66 -9.22 9.46
CA LEU A 106 -7.82 -9.11 8.00
C LEU A 106 -6.61 -9.70 7.26
N THR A 107 -5.40 -9.31 7.67
CA THR A 107 -4.16 -9.79 7.05
C THR A 107 -3.89 -11.27 7.34
N ALA A 108 -4.22 -11.76 8.54
CA ALA A 108 -4.16 -13.19 8.87
C ALA A 108 -5.09 -14.04 7.98
N LEU A 109 -6.32 -13.57 7.74
CA LEU A 109 -7.28 -14.23 6.85
C LEU A 109 -6.79 -14.22 5.40
N ALA A 110 -6.25 -13.10 4.92
CA ALA A 110 -5.61 -13.03 3.60
C ALA A 110 -4.49 -14.08 3.47
N TYR A 111 -3.57 -14.12 4.44
CA TYR A 111 -2.49 -15.10 4.46
C TYR A 111 -2.98 -16.55 4.42
N ALA A 112 -4.03 -16.87 5.19
CA ALA A 112 -4.59 -18.22 5.25
C ALA A 112 -5.32 -18.64 3.97
N LEU A 113 -5.94 -17.68 3.27
CA LEU A 113 -6.65 -17.91 2.01
C LEU A 113 -5.71 -18.00 0.79
N GLY A 114 -4.53 -17.40 0.82
CA GLY A 114 -3.57 -17.41 -0.30
C GLY A 114 -3.28 -18.80 -0.88
N PRO A 115 -2.88 -19.80 -0.07
CA PRO A 115 -2.66 -21.16 -0.56
C PRO A 115 -3.93 -21.86 -1.06
N VAL A 116 -5.10 -21.46 -0.56
CA VAL A 116 -6.41 -22.00 -1.01
C VAL A 116 -6.74 -21.52 -2.41
N THR A 117 -6.55 -20.23 -2.70
CA THR A 117 -6.76 -19.70 -4.05
C THR A 117 -5.73 -20.25 -5.04
N LEU A 118 -4.48 -20.41 -4.59
CA LEU A 118 -3.42 -21.06 -5.37
C LEU A 118 -3.76 -22.52 -5.70
N TYR A 119 -4.28 -23.29 -4.73
CA TYR A 119 -4.78 -24.64 -4.96
C TYR A 119 -5.79 -24.68 -6.10
N PHE A 120 -6.78 -23.78 -6.12
CA PHE A 120 -7.78 -23.73 -7.18
C PHE A 120 -7.15 -23.43 -8.55
N MET A 121 -6.14 -22.57 -8.61
CA MET A 121 -5.43 -22.24 -9.85
C MET A 121 -4.62 -23.44 -10.37
N ILE A 122 -3.84 -24.11 -9.52
CA ILE A 122 -3.05 -25.27 -9.93
C ILE A 122 -3.96 -26.44 -10.32
N ARG A 123 -5.07 -26.64 -9.60
CA ARG A 123 -6.11 -27.60 -9.97
C ARG A 123 -6.75 -27.24 -11.31
N TYR A 124 -6.99 -25.96 -11.57
CA TYR A 124 -7.51 -25.48 -12.85
C TYR A 124 -6.53 -25.74 -14.00
N LEU A 125 -5.23 -25.56 -13.79
CA LEU A 125 -4.17 -25.80 -14.77
C LEU A 125 -3.94 -27.29 -15.05
N SER A 126 -3.81 -28.10 -14.00
CA SER A 126 -3.47 -29.53 -14.09
C SER A 126 -4.66 -30.45 -14.31
N LYS A 127 -5.88 -29.97 -14.06
CA LYS A 127 -7.14 -30.76 -14.01
C LYS A 127 -7.11 -31.89 -12.97
N ARG A 128 -6.21 -31.83 -12.00
CA ARG A 128 -5.99 -32.87 -10.97
C ARG A 128 -5.91 -32.24 -9.59
N GLU A 129 -6.38 -32.97 -8.57
CA GLU A 129 -6.36 -32.50 -7.17
C GLU A 129 -4.95 -32.51 -6.59
N LEU A 130 -4.20 -33.59 -6.82
CA LEU A 130 -2.89 -33.81 -6.20
C LEU A 130 -1.87 -32.71 -6.53
N PRO A 131 -1.68 -32.27 -7.79
CA PRO A 131 -0.85 -31.12 -8.11
C PRO A 131 -1.22 -29.87 -7.31
N GLY A 132 -2.52 -29.61 -7.18
CA GLY A 132 -3.02 -28.48 -6.40
C GLY A 132 -2.66 -28.59 -4.93
N VAL A 133 -2.88 -29.75 -4.32
CA VAL A 133 -2.55 -29.99 -2.91
C VAL A 133 -1.05 -29.81 -2.67
N VAL A 134 -0.21 -30.44 -3.51
CA VAL A 134 1.24 -30.37 -3.37
C VAL A 134 1.71 -28.93 -3.50
N GLY A 135 1.30 -28.22 -4.56
CA GLY A 135 1.72 -26.83 -4.75
C GLY A 135 1.24 -25.88 -3.65
N ALA A 136 0.03 -26.08 -3.12
CA ALA A 136 -0.47 -25.26 -2.01
C ALA A 136 0.22 -25.57 -0.67
N VAL A 137 0.52 -26.84 -0.36
CA VAL A 137 1.30 -27.21 0.84
C VAL A 137 2.72 -26.68 0.72
N VAL A 138 3.34 -26.81 -0.46
CA VAL A 138 4.65 -26.20 -0.73
C VAL A 138 4.57 -24.70 -0.52
N TYR A 139 3.62 -23.99 -1.12
CA TYR A 139 3.50 -22.54 -0.91
C TYR A 139 3.24 -22.13 0.55
N SER A 140 2.58 -23.00 1.32
CA SER A 140 2.30 -22.76 2.74
C SER A 140 3.56 -22.85 3.59
N LEU A 141 4.43 -23.83 3.28
CA LEU A 141 5.54 -24.26 4.11
C LEU A 141 6.92 -23.99 3.50
N LEU A 142 7.01 -23.50 2.27
CA LEU A 142 8.30 -23.28 1.62
C LEU A 142 9.07 -22.24 2.44
N PRO A 143 10.27 -22.59 2.95
CA PRO A 143 11.09 -21.65 3.68
C PRO A 143 11.51 -20.48 2.78
N SER A 144 11.94 -19.39 3.39
CA SER A 144 12.29 -18.17 2.67
C SER A 144 13.33 -18.43 1.56
N MET A 145 12.97 -18.12 0.31
CA MET A 145 13.93 -18.09 -0.81
C MET A 145 14.85 -16.87 -0.74
N ALA A 146 14.55 -15.89 0.10
CA ALA A 146 15.39 -14.73 0.36
C ALA A 146 16.50 -15.02 1.38
N PHE A 147 16.83 -16.29 1.64
CA PHE A 147 17.96 -16.68 2.51
C PHE A 147 19.28 -15.95 2.19
N PRO A 148 19.63 -15.63 0.92
CA PRO A 148 20.83 -14.83 0.63
C PRO A 148 20.76 -13.39 1.17
N MET A 149 19.56 -12.89 1.48
CA MET A 149 19.30 -11.53 1.92
C MET A 149 19.23 -11.39 3.45
N SER A 150 18.88 -12.48 4.16
CA SER A 150 18.87 -12.49 5.63
C SER A 150 18.90 -13.92 6.17
N SER A 151 19.86 -14.21 7.04
CA SER A 151 19.96 -15.47 7.78
C SER A 151 19.02 -15.54 8.98
N ALA A 152 18.36 -14.43 9.37
CA ALA A 152 17.56 -14.35 10.59
C ALA A 152 16.22 -15.11 10.51
N PHE A 153 15.73 -15.43 9.30
CA PHE A 153 14.37 -15.93 9.10
C PHE A 153 14.29 -17.17 8.20
N THR A 154 15.30 -18.04 8.26
CA THR A 154 15.49 -19.18 7.34
C THR A 154 14.28 -20.11 7.22
N LEU A 155 13.62 -20.44 8.35
CA LEU A 155 12.48 -21.36 8.41
C LEU A 155 11.12 -20.68 8.32
N VAL A 156 11.10 -19.35 8.23
CA VAL A 156 9.86 -18.57 8.15
C VAL A 156 9.52 -18.35 6.66
N PRO A 157 8.30 -18.69 6.20
CA PRO A 157 7.90 -18.40 4.83
C PRO A 157 8.03 -16.91 4.53
N TRP A 158 8.68 -16.53 3.42
CA TRP A 158 8.98 -15.13 3.14
C TRP A 158 7.73 -14.24 3.10
N ARG A 159 6.62 -14.77 2.58
CA ARG A 159 5.32 -14.06 2.60
C ARG A 159 4.83 -13.69 4.01
N LEU A 160 5.21 -14.44 5.05
CA LEU A 160 4.86 -14.11 6.44
C LEU A 160 5.68 -12.93 6.93
N ILE A 161 6.98 -12.90 6.59
CA ILE A 161 7.90 -11.79 6.91
C ILE A 161 7.45 -10.52 6.19
N VAL A 162 7.15 -10.61 4.89
CA VAL A 162 6.59 -9.50 4.10
C VAL A 162 5.35 -8.94 4.77
N MET A 163 4.43 -9.80 5.23
CA MET A 163 3.22 -9.36 5.91
C MET A 163 3.49 -8.67 7.25
N THR A 164 4.29 -9.28 8.14
CA THR A 164 4.32 -8.89 9.56
C THR A 164 5.53 -8.06 9.98
N VAL A 165 6.67 -8.23 9.29
CA VAL A 165 7.90 -7.47 9.57
C VAL A 165 7.94 -6.20 8.73
N TYR A 166 7.62 -6.32 7.44
CA TYR A 166 7.57 -5.17 6.53
C TYR A 166 6.20 -4.47 6.51
N GLY A 167 5.15 -5.10 7.04
CA GLY A 167 3.81 -4.52 7.11
C GLY A 167 3.00 -4.59 5.82
N GLU A 168 3.45 -5.34 4.82
CA GLU A 168 2.84 -5.43 3.48
C GLU A 168 1.61 -6.36 3.45
N GLY A 169 0.72 -6.22 4.44
CA GLY A 169 -0.59 -6.86 4.47
C GLY A 169 -1.42 -6.66 3.19
N PRO A 170 -1.51 -5.43 2.65
CA PRO A 170 -2.20 -5.19 1.39
C PRO A 170 -1.65 -5.99 0.21
N HIS A 171 -0.32 -6.18 0.14
CA HIS A 171 0.31 -6.99 -0.90
C HIS A 171 -0.09 -8.45 -0.77
N ILE A 172 -0.11 -9.02 0.44
CA ILE A 172 -0.54 -10.41 0.69
C ILE A 172 -2.02 -10.63 0.33
N LEU A 173 -2.88 -9.66 0.61
CA LEU A 173 -4.28 -9.70 0.17
C LEU A 173 -4.37 -9.69 -1.36
N GLY A 174 -3.60 -8.83 -2.04
CA GLY A 174 -3.50 -8.83 -3.49
C GLY A 174 -3.01 -10.18 -4.05
N LEU A 175 -1.94 -10.74 -3.49
CA LEU A 175 -1.42 -12.07 -3.86
C LEU A 175 -2.44 -13.20 -3.66
N THR A 176 -3.32 -13.06 -2.67
CA THR A 176 -4.40 -14.02 -2.43
C THR A 176 -5.46 -13.98 -3.53
N LEU A 177 -5.72 -12.81 -4.10
CA LEU A 177 -6.69 -12.61 -5.18
C LEU A 177 -6.13 -12.95 -6.57
N ILE A 178 -4.82 -12.79 -6.79
CA ILE A 178 -4.15 -13.03 -8.08
C ILE A 178 -4.45 -14.42 -8.68
N PRO A 179 -4.42 -15.55 -7.95
CA PRO A 179 -4.75 -16.85 -8.52
C PRO A 179 -6.17 -16.91 -9.08
N LEU A 180 -7.15 -16.29 -8.40
CA LEU A 180 -8.53 -16.24 -8.86
C LEU A 180 -8.68 -15.31 -10.08
N ALA A 181 -8.00 -14.17 -10.07
CA ALA A 181 -7.93 -13.24 -11.20
C ALA A 181 -7.34 -13.92 -12.45
N THR A 182 -6.30 -14.72 -12.27
CA THR A 182 -5.64 -15.50 -13.33
C THR A 182 -6.58 -16.54 -13.92
N ILE A 183 -7.35 -17.28 -13.10
CA ILE A 183 -8.36 -18.24 -13.57
C ILE A 183 -9.44 -17.51 -14.38
N ALA A 184 -9.99 -16.41 -13.85
CA ALA A 184 -11.01 -15.62 -14.54
C ALA A 184 -10.49 -15.12 -15.90
N PHE A 185 -9.26 -14.59 -15.92
CA PHE A 185 -8.62 -14.14 -17.15
C PHE A 185 -8.45 -15.28 -18.16
N MET A 186 -7.92 -16.43 -17.75
CA MET A 186 -7.80 -17.62 -18.61
C MET A 186 -9.15 -18.07 -19.18
N GLU A 187 -10.23 -18.03 -18.39
CA GLU A 187 -11.58 -18.34 -18.88
C GLU A 187 -12.07 -17.29 -19.91
N SER A 188 -11.79 -16.01 -19.69
CA SER A 188 -12.15 -14.93 -20.63
C SER A 188 -11.38 -15.00 -21.98
N LEU A 189 -10.17 -15.55 -21.97
CA LEU A 189 -9.40 -15.83 -23.19
C LEU A 189 -9.96 -17.03 -23.97
N LYS A 190 -10.55 -18.01 -23.27
CA LYS A 190 -11.11 -19.23 -23.87
C LYS A 190 -12.55 -19.05 -24.32
N ARG A 191 -13.35 -18.27 -23.59
CA ARG A 191 -14.80 -18.13 -23.77
C ARG A 191 -15.17 -16.68 -24.03
N LYS A 192 -15.79 -16.44 -25.19
CA LYS A 192 -16.24 -15.12 -25.65
C LYS A 192 -17.61 -14.73 -25.09
N ALA A 193 -17.79 -14.79 -23.76
CA ALA A 193 -19.05 -14.40 -23.14
C ALA A 193 -18.81 -13.30 -22.10
N PHE A 194 -19.71 -12.31 -22.06
CA PHE A 194 -19.57 -11.10 -21.24
C PHE A 194 -19.35 -11.41 -19.75
N ARG A 195 -20.00 -12.44 -19.20
CA ARG A 195 -19.81 -12.85 -17.80
C ARG A 195 -18.34 -13.16 -17.44
N TYR A 196 -17.54 -13.65 -18.38
CA TYR A 196 -16.12 -13.92 -18.14
C TYR A 196 -15.30 -12.64 -18.20
N TYR A 197 -15.64 -11.70 -19.09
CA TYR A 197 -15.03 -10.36 -19.10
C TYR A 197 -15.33 -9.61 -17.80
N LEU A 198 -16.58 -9.66 -17.35
CA LEU A 198 -17.00 -9.04 -16.09
C LEU A 198 -16.31 -9.68 -14.88
N ALA A 199 -16.26 -11.01 -14.80
CA ALA A 199 -15.58 -11.70 -13.71
C ALA A 199 -14.07 -11.36 -13.67
N THR A 200 -13.41 -11.34 -14.83
CA THR A 200 -12.01 -10.89 -14.93
C THR A 200 -11.87 -9.43 -14.49
N ALA A 201 -12.74 -8.55 -14.97
CA ALA A 201 -12.71 -7.13 -14.65
C ALA A 201 -12.85 -6.91 -13.13
N LEU A 202 -13.84 -7.52 -12.49
CA LEU A 202 -14.05 -7.46 -11.04
C LEU A 202 -12.82 -7.95 -10.27
N MET A 203 -12.21 -9.05 -10.68
CA MET A 203 -11.01 -9.57 -10.00
C MET A 203 -9.78 -8.66 -10.19
N ILE A 204 -9.60 -8.07 -11.38
CA ILE A 204 -8.54 -7.07 -11.61
C ILE A 204 -8.79 -5.84 -10.74
N SER A 205 -10.03 -5.35 -10.70
CA SER A 205 -10.42 -4.19 -9.89
C SER A 205 -10.19 -4.44 -8.40
N LEU A 206 -10.54 -5.63 -7.89
CA LEU A 206 -10.25 -5.99 -6.50
C LEU A 206 -8.74 -5.99 -6.20
N VAL A 207 -7.91 -6.55 -7.09
CA VAL A 207 -6.45 -6.50 -6.91
C VAL A 207 -5.94 -5.05 -6.98
N ALA A 208 -6.42 -4.26 -7.93
CA ALA A 208 -6.05 -2.85 -8.08
C ALA A 208 -6.32 -2.07 -6.79
N LEU A 209 -7.51 -2.21 -6.22
CA LEU A 209 -7.90 -1.51 -4.99
C LEU A 209 -7.18 -2.03 -3.73
N THR A 210 -6.41 -3.13 -3.80
CA THR A 210 -5.65 -3.66 -2.64
C THR A 210 -4.24 -3.12 -2.55
N ASN A 211 -3.45 -3.20 -3.63
CA ASN A 211 -2.03 -2.86 -3.59
C ASN A 211 -1.47 -2.69 -5.01
N LEU A 212 -0.66 -1.64 -5.22
CA LEU A 212 -0.07 -1.32 -6.54
C LEU A 212 0.98 -2.34 -7.02
N ILE A 213 1.75 -2.94 -6.10
CA ILE A 213 2.72 -4.00 -6.42
C ILE A 213 1.98 -5.25 -6.85
N ALA A 214 0.91 -5.63 -6.16
CA ALA A 214 0.06 -6.74 -6.55
C ALA A 214 -0.60 -6.50 -7.92
N LEU A 215 -1.02 -5.26 -8.22
CA LEU A 215 -1.55 -4.89 -9.54
C LEU A 215 -0.50 -5.03 -10.64
N PHE A 216 0.73 -4.56 -10.41
CA PHE A 216 1.84 -4.76 -11.33
C PHE A 216 2.14 -6.25 -11.55
N SER A 217 2.21 -7.03 -10.46
CA SER A 217 2.39 -8.48 -10.53
C SER A 217 1.28 -9.16 -11.33
N LEU A 218 0.02 -8.77 -11.14
CA LEU A 218 -1.09 -9.28 -11.94
C LEU A 218 -0.94 -8.91 -13.42
N ALA A 219 -0.52 -7.68 -13.75
CA ALA A 219 -0.29 -7.27 -15.13
C ALA A 219 0.79 -8.13 -15.82
N VAL A 220 1.91 -8.40 -15.12
CA VAL A 220 2.95 -9.32 -15.59
C VAL A 220 2.38 -10.73 -15.81
N ILE A 221 1.62 -11.26 -14.84
CA ILE A 221 1.00 -12.59 -14.94
C ILE A 221 -0.01 -12.67 -16.09
N MET A 222 -0.80 -11.61 -16.32
CA MET A 222 -1.72 -11.52 -17.45
C MET A 222 -0.96 -11.49 -18.78
N ALA A 223 0.15 -10.75 -18.87
CA ALA A 223 1.00 -10.74 -20.07
C ALA A 223 1.57 -12.14 -20.35
N ILE A 224 2.11 -12.82 -19.34
CA ILE A 224 2.60 -14.20 -19.44
C ILE A 224 1.49 -15.16 -19.87
N THR A 225 0.31 -15.03 -19.27
CA THR A 225 -0.87 -15.85 -19.59
C THR A 225 -1.32 -15.64 -21.04
N LEU A 226 -1.37 -14.38 -21.48
CA LEU A 226 -1.72 -14.02 -22.85
C LEU A 226 -0.71 -14.60 -23.84
N LEU A 227 0.59 -14.47 -23.57
CA LEU A 227 1.66 -15.01 -24.42
C LEU A 227 1.64 -16.54 -24.49
N ALA A 228 1.42 -17.21 -23.35
CA ALA A 228 1.30 -18.67 -23.30
C ALA A 228 0.06 -19.20 -24.05
N GLU A 229 -0.97 -18.37 -24.20
CA GLU A 229 -2.22 -18.72 -24.84
C GLU A 229 -2.28 -18.30 -26.33
N ILE A 230 -1.63 -17.21 -26.75
CA ILE A 230 -1.69 -16.71 -28.13
C ILE A 230 -1.17 -17.75 -29.13
N ASN A 231 -1.96 -17.98 -30.18
CA ASN A 231 -1.56 -18.72 -31.38
C ASN A 231 -1.81 -17.83 -32.62
N ILE A 232 -1.03 -18.03 -33.68
CA ILE A 232 -1.08 -17.26 -34.95
C ILE A 232 -2.51 -17.19 -35.52
N LYS A 233 -3.34 -18.22 -35.28
CA LYS A 233 -4.73 -18.28 -35.79
C LYS A 233 -5.76 -17.53 -34.93
N ASN A 234 -5.48 -17.19 -33.67
CA ASN A 234 -6.49 -16.66 -32.73
C ASN A 234 -6.07 -15.41 -31.94
N TRP A 235 -4.89 -14.84 -32.24
CA TRP A 235 -4.31 -13.72 -31.48
C TRP A 235 -5.25 -12.51 -31.33
N ARG A 236 -5.93 -12.08 -32.41
CA ARG A 236 -6.86 -10.93 -32.38
C ARG A 236 -7.99 -11.11 -31.37
N GLY A 237 -8.52 -12.33 -31.27
CA GLY A 237 -9.59 -12.63 -30.32
C GLY A 237 -9.12 -12.55 -28.87
N LYS A 238 -7.91 -13.03 -28.59
CA LYS A 238 -7.31 -12.99 -27.25
C LYS A 238 -6.96 -11.56 -26.85
N LEU A 239 -6.36 -10.77 -27.73
CA LEU A 239 -6.13 -9.33 -27.49
C LEU A 239 -7.41 -8.57 -27.22
N ARG A 240 -8.49 -8.84 -27.99
CA ARG A 240 -9.79 -8.22 -27.75
C ARG A 240 -10.35 -8.58 -26.38
N SER A 241 -10.29 -9.86 -25.98
CA SER A 241 -10.73 -10.30 -24.64
C SER A 241 -9.96 -9.59 -23.52
N THR A 242 -8.63 -9.47 -23.67
CA THR A 242 -7.78 -8.73 -22.73
C THR A 242 -8.18 -7.26 -22.67
N PHE A 243 -8.27 -6.59 -23.82
CA PHE A 243 -8.64 -5.18 -23.89
C PHE A 243 -9.99 -4.90 -23.23
N ILE A 244 -11.03 -5.68 -23.56
CA ILE A 244 -12.36 -5.51 -22.96
C ILE A 244 -12.30 -5.70 -21.44
N SER A 245 -11.62 -6.74 -20.96
CA SER A 245 -11.54 -7.02 -19.52
C SER A 245 -10.78 -5.91 -18.77
N SER A 246 -9.67 -5.43 -19.33
CA SER A 246 -8.88 -4.34 -18.76
C SER A 246 -9.60 -2.99 -18.82
N ALA A 247 -10.30 -2.68 -19.91
CA ALA A 247 -11.09 -1.46 -20.03
C ALA A 247 -12.26 -1.43 -19.04
N LEU A 248 -12.97 -2.56 -18.87
CA LEU A 248 -13.99 -2.70 -17.84
C LEU A 248 -13.38 -2.58 -16.43
N ALA A 249 -12.23 -3.21 -16.18
CA ALA A 249 -11.57 -3.14 -14.88
C ALA A 249 -11.19 -1.70 -14.52
N TYR A 250 -10.58 -0.97 -15.46
CA TYR A 250 -10.28 0.46 -15.30
C TYR A 250 -11.56 1.25 -15.01
N GLY A 251 -12.60 1.03 -15.81
CA GLY A 251 -13.91 1.65 -15.60
C GLY A 251 -14.40 1.51 -14.15
N LEU A 252 -14.37 0.29 -13.61
CA LEU A 252 -14.80 -0.02 -12.24
C LEU A 252 -13.96 0.63 -11.13
N VAL A 253 -12.73 1.05 -11.41
CA VAL A 253 -11.82 1.67 -10.42
C VAL A 253 -11.44 3.11 -10.75
N ALA A 254 -12.02 3.69 -11.80
CA ALA A 254 -11.71 5.04 -12.25
C ALA A 254 -11.96 6.12 -11.18
N PHE A 255 -12.86 5.88 -10.22
CA PHE A 255 -13.06 6.75 -9.06
C PHE A 255 -11.81 6.93 -8.18
N GLN A 256 -10.92 5.92 -8.15
CA GLN A 256 -9.65 5.97 -7.41
C GLN A 256 -8.48 6.25 -8.35
N TYR A 257 -8.50 5.70 -9.57
CA TYR A 257 -7.44 5.83 -10.56
C TYR A 257 -7.72 6.98 -11.54
N ASP A 258 -7.93 8.17 -10.99
CA ASP A 258 -8.02 9.39 -11.78
C ASP A 258 -6.64 9.83 -12.29
N SER A 259 -6.59 10.87 -13.12
CA SER A 259 -5.35 11.37 -13.70
C SER A 259 -4.32 11.81 -12.65
N ARG A 260 -4.76 12.43 -11.53
CA ARG A 260 -3.88 12.89 -10.45
C ARG A 260 -3.31 11.69 -9.71
N TYR A 261 -4.14 10.75 -9.27
CA TYR A 261 -3.68 9.54 -8.59
C TYR A 261 -2.64 8.77 -9.41
N ILE A 262 -2.91 8.59 -10.71
CA ILE A 262 -2.00 7.90 -11.63
C ILE A 262 -0.66 8.67 -11.73
N ALA A 263 -0.70 9.98 -11.92
CA ALA A 263 0.52 10.80 -12.05
C ALA A 263 1.41 10.72 -10.80
N TYR A 264 0.83 10.89 -9.61
CA TYR A 264 1.58 10.80 -8.34
C TYR A 264 2.13 9.39 -8.10
N SER A 265 1.34 8.35 -8.37
CA SER A 265 1.77 6.96 -8.24
C SER A 265 2.97 6.63 -9.15
N PHE A 266 2.97 7.10 -10.40
CA PHE A 266 4.08 6.90 -11.33
C PHE A 266 5.34 7.67 -10.91
N SER A 267 5.19 8.93 -10.49
CA SER A 267 6.31 9.74 -10.00
C SER A 267 7.01 9.10 -8.81
N TYR A 268 6.24 8.56 -7.86
CA TYR A 268 6.81 7.83 -6.72
C TYR A 268 7.51 6.54 -7.15
N GLY A 269 6.91 5.78 -8.06
CA GLY A 269 7.53 4.56 -8.61
C GLY A 269 8.89 4.83 -9.26
N ALA A 270 9.07 5.99 -9.90
CA ALA A 270 10.34 6.41 -10.46
C ALA A 270 11.40 6.66 -9.37
N ILE A 271 11.03 7.35 -8.28
CA ILE A 271 11.92 7.61 -7.13
C ILE A 271 12.34 6.29 -6.45
N GLY A 272 11.38 5.38 -6.21
CA GLY A 272 11.61 4.09 -5.56
C GLY A 272 12.47 3.08 -6.35
N SER A 273 12.91 3.44 -7.57
CA SER A 273 13.83 2.64 -8.37
C SER A 273 15.31 2.95 -8.10
N ASN A 274 15.63 4.03 -7.37
CA ASN A 274 16.99 4.59 -7.23
C ASN A 274 17.71 4.79 -8.59
N ALA A 275 16.99 4.74 -9.71
CA ALA A 275 17.54 4.92 -11.03
C ALA A 275 17.62 6.43 -11.30
N PRO A 276 18.73 6.94 -11.85
CA PRO A 276 18.74 8.31 -12.35
C PRO A 276 17.58 8.48 -13.35
N PRO A 277 16.90 9.64 -13.41
CA PRO A 277 15.72 9.86 -14.25
C PRO A 277 15.92 9.47 -15.74
N SER A 278 17.17 9.48 -16.20
CA SER A 278 17.62 9.12 -17.55
C SER A 278 17.76 7.61 -17.82
N ALA A 279 17.70 6.74 -16.81
CA ALA A 279 17.91 5.28 -16.95
C ALA A 279 16.62 4.47 -17.18
N GLY A 280 15.45 5.05 -16.94
CA GLY A 280 14.15 4.37 -17.04
C GLY A 280 13.87 3.67 -18.38
N PRO A 281 14.11 4.31 -19.54
CA PRO A 281 13.88 3.67 -20.85
C PRO A 281 14.83 2.50 -21.12
N LEU A 282 16.11 2.63 -20.71
CA LEU A 282 17.14 1.61 -20.93
C LEU A 282 16.90 0.37 -20.04
N GLN A 283 16.56 0.58 -18.76
CA GLN A 283 16.22 -0.50 -17.84
C GLN A 283 14.94 -1.23 -18.26
N SER A 284 13.92 -0.49 -18.70
CA SER A 284 12.68 -1.06 -19.25
C SER A 284 12.94 -1.84 -20.53
N LEU A 285 13.82 -1.34 -21.41
CA LEU A 285 14.23 -2.03 -22.63
C LEU A 285 15.02 -3.31 -22.31
N ILE A 286 15.95 -3.27 -21.36
CA ILE A 286 16.70 -4.46 -20.89
C ILE A 286 15.73 -5.47 -20.27
N LEU A 287 14.77 -5.03 -19.47
CA LEU A 287 13.74 -5.88 -18.89
C LEU A 287 12.89 -6.57 -19.97
N ILE A 288 12.41 -5.79 -20.93
CA ILE A 288 11.65 -6.29 -22.08
C ILE A 288 12.50 -7.27 -22.88
N LEU A 289 13.78 -6.98 -23.12
CA LEU A 289 14.68 -7.85 -23.87
C LEU A 289 14.99 -9.14 -23.11
N VAL A 290 15.30 -9.09 -21.81
CA VAL A 290 15.60 -10.28 -21.01
C VAL A 290 14.37 -11.16 -20.87
N ILE A 291 13.22 -10.58 -20.53
CA ILE A 291 11.94 -11.30 -20.49
C ILE A 291 11.64 -11.87 -21.86
N SER A 292 11.68 -11.07 -22.93
CA SER A 292 11.40 -11.54 -24.30
C SER A 292 12.38 -12.61 -24.76
N SER A 293 13.65 -12.57 -24.34
CA SER A 293 14.66 -13.58 -24.67
C SER A 293 14.39 -14.89 -23.95
N ILE A 294 14.09 -14.85 -22.65
CA ILE A 294 13.69 -16.01 -21.86
C ILE A 294 12.37 -16.59 -22.42
N MET A 295 11.41 -15.73 -22.75
CA MET A 295 10.14 -16.09 -23.39
C MET A 295 10.38 -16.76 -24.74
N LEU A 296 11.27 -16.22 -25.58
CA LEU A 296 11.57 -16.74 -26.91
C LEU A 296 12.32 -18.07 -26.83
N LEU A 297 13.28 -18.22 -25.92
CA LEU A 297 14.02 -19.47 -25.69
C LEU A 297 13.10 -20.59 -25.18
N LEU A 298 12.23 -20.28 -24.22
CA LEU A 298 11.23 -21.22 -23.70
C LEU A 298 10.11 -21.52 -24.72
N PHE A 299 9.72 -20.53 -25.53
CA PHE A 299 8.80 -20.70 -26.64
C PHE A 299 9.39 -21.55 -27.77
N CYS A 300 10.68 -21.44 -28.06
CA CYS A 300 11.38 -22.32 -29.00
C CYS A 300 11.50 -23.76 -28.46
N ALA A 301 11.52 -23.95 -27.14
CA ALA A 301 11.51 -25.24 -26.47
C ALA A 301 10.11 -25.93 -26.40
N ARG A 302 9.32 -25.90 -27.48
CA ARG A 302 7.89 -26.34 -27.59
C ARG A 302 7.54 -27.80 -27.23
N LYS A 303 8.40 -28.56 -26.56
CA LYS A 303 8.13 -29.96 -26.19
C LYS A 303 7.47 -30.14 -24.82
N SER A 304 7.34 -29.07 -24.01
CA SER A 304 6.79 -29.12 -22.66
C SER A 304 5.27 -28.86 -22.60
N PRO A 305 4.54 -29.41 -21.61
CA PRO A 305 3.12 -29.11 -21.40
C PRO A 305 2.88 -27.61 -21.14
N ALA A 306 1.81 -27.04 -21.70
CA ALA A 306 1.50 -25.61 -21.60
C ALA A 306 1.45 -25.06 -20.15
N PRO A 307 0.91 -25.77 -19.14
CA PRO A 307 0.97 -25.31 -17.75
C PRO A 307 2.39 -25.20 -17.18
N LEU A 308 3.29 -26.13 -17.54
CA LEU A 308 4.67 -26.15 -17.07
C LEU A 308 5.44 -24.95 -17.64
N LEU A 309 5.27 -24.71 -18.95
CA LEU A 309 5.84 -23.56 -19.64
C LEU A 309 5.37 -22.24 -19.01
N TRP A 310 4.06 -22.09 -18.79
CA TRP A 310 3.49 -20.91 -18.12
C TRP A 310 4.08 -20.68 -16.73
N SER A 311 4.25 -21.73 -15.93
CA SER A 311 4.83 -21.61 -14.59
C SER A 311 6.33 -21.30 -14.60
N LEU A 312 7.08 -21.83 -15.58
CA LEU A 312 8.50 -21.51 -15.76
C LEU A 312 8.67 -20.05 -16.15
N MET A 313 7.85 -19.56 -17.08
CA MET A 313 7.83 -18.17 -17.52
C MET A 313 7.57 -17.21 -16.34
N GLY A 314 6.57 -17.52 -15.50
CA GLY A 314 6.29 -16.73 -14.29
C GLY A 314 7.43 -16.77 -13.28
N PHE A 315 7.96 -17.96 -12.97
CA PHE A 315 9.08 -18.09 -12.03
C PHE A 315 10.30 -17.31 -12.51
N SER A 316 10.68 -17.47 -13.78
CA SER A 316 11.82 -16.76 -14.36
C SER A 316 11.63 -15.24 -14.35
N ALA A 317 10.43 -14.73 -14.69
CA ALA A 317 10.19 -13.29 -14.71
C ALA A 317 10.40 -12.64 -13.33
N PHE A 318 9.75 -13.17 -12.29
CA PHE A 318 9.88 -12.63 -10.94
C PHE A 318 11.25 -12.90 -10.32
N LEU A 319 11.86 -14.06 -10.60
CA LEU A 319 13.24 -14.33 -10.18
C LEU A 319 14.22 -13.36 -10.83
N THR A 320 14.04 -12.99 -12.09
CA THR A 320 14.89 -11.99 -12.76
C THR A 320 14.83 -10.63 -12.06
N PHE A 321 13.65 -10.18 -11.61
CA PHE A 321 13.55 -8.92 -10.85
C PHE A 321 14.41 -8.96 -9.59
N VAL A 322 14.34 -10.07 -8.86
CA VAL A 322 15.06 -10.28 -7.60
C VAL A 322 16.57 -10.42 -7.83
N VAL A 323 16.99 -11.26 -8.79
CA VAL A 323 18.41 -11.52 -9.09
C VAL A 323 19.09 -10.29 -9.66
N ALA A 324 18.43 -9.56 -10.56
CA ALA A 324 18.98 -8.32 -11.11
C ALA A 324 19.28 -7.30 -10.01
N TRP A 325 18.37 -7.17 -9.04
CA TRP A 325 18.58 -6.30 -7.89
C TRP A 325 19.77 -6.73 -7.02
N VAL A 326 19.91 -8.03 -6.74
CA VAL A 326 21.08 -8.56 -6.03
C VAL A 326 22.39 -8.27 -6.79
N LEU A 327 22.34 -8.22 -8.12
CA LEU A 327 23.47 -7.85 -8.99
C LEU A 327 23.64 -6.32 -9.15
N GLY A 328 22.88 -5.50 -8.43
CA GLY A 328 22.96 -4.03 -8.45
C GLY A 328 22.17 -3.36 -9.59
N VAL A 329 21.28 -4.09 -10.26
CA VAL A 329 20.43 -3.58 -11.35
C VAL A 329 18.96 -3.53 -10.92
N THR A 330 18.41 -2.33 -10.77
CA THR A 330 16.99 -2.14 -10.48
C THR A 330 16.17 -2.16 -11.77
N LEU A 331 15.39 -3.23 -11.99
CA LEU A 331 14.52 -3.38 -13.17
C LEU A 331 13.07 -2.93 -12.93
N VAL A 332 12.64 -2.94 -11.68
CA VAL A 332 11.29 -2.60 -11.23
C VAL A 332 11.39 -1.85 -9.90
N PRO A 333 10.40 -1.02 -9.53
CA PRO A 333 10.40 -0.37 -8.22
C PRO A 333 10.43 -1.40 -7.09
N GLN A 334 11.30 -1.21 -6.10
CA GLN A 334 11.45 -2.07 -4.92
C GLN A 334 11.50 -3.60 -5.22
N PRO A 335 12.50 -4.10 -5.98
CA PRO A 335 12.53 -5.46 -6.52
C PRO A 335 12.40 -6.60 -5.50
N TYR A 336 12.92 -6.39 -4.29
CA TYR A 336 12.86 -7.38 -3.20
C TYR A 336 11.41 -7.72 -2.79
N ARG A 337 10.44 -6.84 -3.07
CA ARG A 337 9.02 -7.07 -2.80
C ARG A 337 8.39 -8.14 -3.69
N TYR A 338 9.05 -8.56 -4.78
CA TYR A 338 8.54 -9.57 -5.72
C TYR A 338 8.98 -11.02 -5.41
N VAL A 339 9.70 -11.24 -4.31
CA VAL A 339 10.07 -12.59 -3.85
C VAL A 339 8.82 -13.47 -3.59
N PRO A 340 7.72 -12.99 -2.97
CA PRO A 340 6.51 -13.79 -2.78
C PRO A 340 5.91 -14.34 -4.08
N GLU A 341 5.96 -13.58 -5.18
CA GLU A 341 5.52 -14.00 -6.52
C GLU A 341 6.42 -15.10 -7.08
N ALA A 342 7.75 -14.93 -6.97
CA ALA A 342 8.69 -16.00 -7.33
C ALA A 342 8.43 -17.28 -6.52
N THR A 343 8.16 -17.14 -5.20
CA THR A 343 7.76 -18.24 -4.32
C THR A 343 6.43 -18.89 -4.75
N MET A 344 5.46 -18.10 -5.21
CA MET A 344 4.20 -18.61 -5.74
C MET A 344 4.44 -19.48 -6.98
N PHE A 345 5.22 -18.97 -7.95
CA PHE A 345 5.45 -19.69 -9.21
C PHE A 345 6.33 -20.94 -9.06
N ILE A 346 7.35 -20.93 -8.20
CA ILE A 346 8.09 -22.17 -7.90
C ILE A 346 7.19 -23.21 -7.21
N SER A 347 6.25 -22.77 -6.36
CA SER A 347 5.28 -23.67 -5.74
C SER A 347 4.33 -24.28 -6.77
N VAL A 348 3.92 -23.51 -7.78
CA VAL A 348 3.18 -24.04 -8.94
C VAL A 348 4.03 -25.08 -9.70
N LEU A 349 5.30 -24.79 -9.98
CA LEU A 349 6.21 -25.71 -10.68
C LEU A 349 6.35 -27.05 -9.94
N LEU A 350 6.66 -26.99 -8.65
CA LEU A 350 6.79 -28.17 -7.78
C LEU A 350 5.47 -28.93 -7.66
N GLY A 351 4.33 -28.21 -7.71
CA GLY A 351 3.01 -28.82 -7.76
C GLY A 351 2.71 -29.53 -9.08
N LEU A 352 3.18 -29.02 -10.23
CA LEU A 352 2.86 -29.54 -11.57
C LEU A 352 3.66 -30.79 -12.00
N ASP A 353 4.81 -31.08 -11.38
CA ASP A 353 5.53 -32.36 -11.55
C ASP A 353 5.49 -33.28 -10.31
N PRO A 354 4.30 -33.71 -9.83
CA PRO A 354 4.23 -34.68 -8.76
C PRO A 354 4.48 -36.09 -9.28
N PHE A 355 4.51 -36.34 -10.60
CA PHE A 355 4.45 -37.69 -11.17
C PHE A 355 5.80 -38.41 -11.17
N ASN A 356 6.92 -37.68 -11.30
CA ASN A 356 8.24 -38.26 -11.06
C ASN A 356 8.39 -38.71 -9.60
N PHE A 357 7.83 -37.94 -8.65
CA PHE A 357 7.88 -38.24 -7.23
C PHE A 357 6.91 -39.36 -6.83
N VAL A 358 5.64 -39.26 -7.22
CA VAL A 358 4.58 -40.25 -6.93
C VAL A 358 4.84 -41.57 -7.65
N GLY A 359 5.36 -41.55 -8.87
CA GLY A 359 5.74 -42.75 -9.62
C GLY A 359 6.92 -43.49 -8.97
N THR A 360 7.87 -42.75 -8.40
CA THR A 360 9.00 -43.32 -7.64
C THR A 360 8.54 -43.88 -6.30
N ILE A 361 7.71 -43.15 -5.56
CA ILE A 361 7.08 -43.62 -4.33
C ILE A 361 6.22 -44.87 -4.57
N ARG A 362 5.39 -44.89 -5.61
CA ARG A 362 4.52 -46.03 -5.92
C ARG A 362 5.33 -47.27 -6.29
N ARG A 363 6.48 -47.09 -6.96
CA ARG A 363 7.44 -48.17 -7.24
C ARG A 363 8.13 -48.66 -5.96
N ALA A 364 8.53 -47.77 -5.06
CA ALA A 364 9.18 -48.12 -3.80
C ALA A 364 8.23 -48.80 -2.79
N VAL A 365 6.98 -48.33 -2.71
CA VAL A 365 5.99 -48.78 -1.72
C VAL A 365 5.21 -50.01 -2.21
N GLY A 366 5.03 -50.17 -3.53
CA GLY A 366 4.21 -51.22 -4.12
C GLY A 366 2.70 -51.01 -3.89
N SER A 367 1.88 -51.98 -4.30
CA SER A 367 0.39 -51.88 -4.24
C SER A 367 -0.23 -52.21 -2.87
N SER A 368 0.58 -52.35 -1.81
CA SER A 368 0.08 -52.74 -0.48
C SER A 368 -0.68 -51.59 0.19
N ARG A 369 -1.99 -51.79 0.46
CA ARG A 369 -2.84 -50.80 1.15
C ARG A 369 -2.28 -50.37 2.50
N ARG A 370 -1.60 -51.27 3.23
CA ARG A 370 -0.96 -50.96 4.53
C ARG A 370 0.22 -50.00 4.37
N ARG A 371 1.10 -50.26 3.40
CA ARG A 371 2.28 -49.40 3.18
C ARG A 371 1.89 -48.01 2.66
N VAL A 372 0.87 -47.94 1.80
CA VAL A 372 0.30 -46.65 1.37
C VAL A 372 -0.28 -45.86 2.54
N ARG A 373 -1.02 -46.51 3.46
CA ARG A 373 -1.52 -45.85 4.69
C ARG A 373 -0.38 -45.33 5.57
N ILE A 374 0.66 -46.13 5.78
CA ILE A 374 1.84 -45.72 6.56
C ILE A 374 2.53 -44.52 5.92
N LEU A 375 2.70 -44.51 4.60
CA LEU A 375 3.28 -43.37 3.89
C LEU A 375 2.41 -42.11 4.03
N ILE A 376 1.10 -42.22 3.86
CA ILE A 376 0.18 -41.07 4.03
C ILE A 376 0.28 -40.54 5.45
N LEU A 377 0.28 -41.43 6.46
CA LEU A 377 0.45 -41.03 7.85
C LEU A 377 1.81 -40.34 8.05
N PHE A 378 2.89 -40.90 7.53
CA PHE A 378 4.22 -40.29 7.59
C PHE A 378 4.24 -38.89 6.96
N LEU A 379 3.68 -38.73 5.76
CA LEU A 379 3.60 -37.44 5.09
C LEU A 379 2.77 -36.42 5.88
N LEU A 380 1.61 -36.82 6.40
CA LEU A 380 0.78 -35.95 7.24
C LEU A 380 1.51 -35.56 8.53
N THR A 381 2.22 -36.50 9.17
CA THR A 381 3.05 -36.23 10.34
C THR A 381 4.22 -35.30 10.00
N SER A 382 4.90 -35.50 8.87
CA SER A 382 5.98 -34.61 8.43
C SER A 382 5.48 -33.20 8.13
N ILE A 383 4.33 -33.07 7.46
CA ILE A 383 3.67 -31.77 7.22
C ILE A 383 3.32 -31.12 8.56
N PHE A 384 2.71 -31.86 9.48
CA PHE A 384 2.35 -31.35 10.81
C PHE A 384 3.59 -30.90 11.59
N LEU A 385 4.61 -31.73 11.72
CA LEU A 385 5.85 -31.40 12.41
C LEU A 385 6.55 -30.18 11.79
N TYR A 386 6.64 -30.13 10.46
CA TYR A 386 7.21 -28.98 9.77
C TYR A 386 6.36 -27.72 9.98
N SER A 387 5.04 -27.84 10.01
CA SER A 387 4.14 -26.72 10.32
C SER A 387 4.31 -26.23 11.75
N CYS A 388 4.57 -27.13 12.72
CA CYS A 388 4.95 -26.75 14.07
C CYS A 388 6.29 -26.02 14.09
N LEU A 389 7.29 -26.46 13.32
CA LEU A 389 8.57 -25.74 13.19
C LEU A 389 8.36 -24.35 12.58
N THR A 390 7.57 -24.24 11.51
CA THR A 390 7.20 -22.96 10.89
C THR A 390 6.45 -22.06 11.86
N PHE A 391 5.50 -22.59 12.63
CA PHE A 391 4.78 -21.85 13.66
C PHE A 391 5.75 -21.32 14.73
N MET A 392 6.62 -22.18 15.27
CA MET A 392 7.59 -21.78 16.29
C MET A 392 8.58 -20.72 15.76
N ALA A 393 9.02 -20.87 14.51
CA ALA A 393 9.89 -19.89 13.85
C ALA A 393 9.16 -18.57 13.52
N GLY A 394 7.87 -18.64 13.19
CA GLY A 394 7.02 -17.48 12.86
C GLY A 394 6.42 -16.80 14.09
N TYR A 395 6.39 -17.43 15.25
CA TYR A 395 5.81 -16.89 16.48
C TYR A 395 6.43 -15.53 16.87
N PRO A 396 7.76 -15.31 16.86
CA PRO A 396 8.35 -14.03 17.22
C PRO A 396 7.91 -12.86 16.33
N VAL A 397 7.54 -13.13 15.07
CA VAL A 397 7.12 -12.11 14.11
C VAL A 397 5.59 -12.00 13.96
N THR A 398 4.82 -12.87 14.60
CA THR A 398 3.34 -12.86 14.56
C THR A 398 2.71 -12.54 15.90
N ARG A 399 3.42 -12.77 17.02
CA ARG A 399 2.93 -12.45 18.36
C ARG A 399 2.59 -10.96 18.49
N PRO A 400 1.55 -10.63 19.26
CA PRO A 400 1.26 -9.24 19.56
C PRO A 400 2.35 -8.62 20.45
N ASN A 401 2.47 -7.30 20.38
CA ASN A 401 3.21 -6.53 21.37
C ASN A 401 2.28 -6.21 22.55
N GLU A 402 2.43 -6.95 23.64
CA GLU A 402 1.67 -6.72 24.89
C GLU A 402 2.15 -5.48 25.65
N GLY A 403 3.35 -4.97 25.36
CA GLY A 403 3.98 -3.84 26.03
C GLY A 403 4.08 -2.58 25.17
N ILE A 404 3.12 -2.35 24.26
CA ILE A 404 3.17 -1.21 23.34
C ILE A 404 3.27 0.13 24.09
N GLU A 405 2.61 0.27 25.24
CA GLU A 405 2.64 1.48 26.05
C GLU A 405 4.02 1.80 26.63
N GLY A 406 4.88 0.79 26.74
CA GLY A 406 6.25 0.93 27.20
C GLY A 406 7.23 1.34 26.09
N THR A 407 6.83 1.34 24.83
CA THR A 407 7.75 1.64 23.72
C THR A 407 8.02 3.13 23.59
N SER A 408 9.18 3.47 23.03
CA SER A 408 9.55 4.86 22.78
C SER A 408 8.57 5.54 21.81
N GLU A 409 8.09 4.83 20.79
CA GLU A 409 7.12 5.34 19.82
C GLU A 409 5.81 5.76 20.48
N TYR A 410 5.26 4.93 21.37
CA TYR A 410 4.03 5.26 22.08
C TYR A 410 4.24 6.43 23.04
N ARG A 411 5.28 6.36 23.88
CA ARG A 411 5.50 7.35 24.94
C ARG A 411 5.88 8.73 24.41
N VAL A 412 6.66 8.81 23.34
CA VAL A 412 6.96 10.08 22.67
C VAL A 412 5.69 10.65 22.01
N ALA A 413 4.87 9.80 21.37
CA ALA A 413 3.61 10.26 20.79
C ALA A 413 2.63 10.79 21.85
N GLN A 414 2.50 10.11 23.00
CA GLN A 414 1.68 10.60 24.11
C GLN A 414 2.23 11.91 24.69
N TRP A 415 3.54 12.02 24.87
CA TRP A 415 4.16 13.26 25.36
C TRP A 415 3.88 14.44 24.41
N LEU A 416 3.98 14.21 23.09
CA LEU A 416 3.65 15.22 22.08
C LEU A 416 2.16 15.59 22.10
N GLN A 417 1.27 14.61 22.28
CA GLN A 417 -0.17 14.85 22.42
C GLN A 417 -0.48 15.72 23.65
N GLU A 418 0.14 15.43 24.79
CA GLU A 418 -0.01 16.16 26.05
C GLU A 418 0.62 17.56 26.00
N ALA A 419 1.62 17.77 25.14
CA ALA A 419 2.24 19.08 24.94
C ALA A 419 1.33 20.09 24.20
N HIS A 420 0.14 19.67 23.72
CA HIS A 420 -0.82 20.50 22.99
C HIS A 420 -0.15 21.31 21.86
N VAL A 421 0.58 20.62 20.99
CA VAL A 421 1.40 21.26 19.95
C VAL A 421 0.56 22.17 19.06
N GLU A 422 0.84 23.47 19.11
CA GLU A 422 0.37 24.43 18.11
C GLU A 422 1.32 24.40 16.90
N GLY A 423 0.80 24.07 15.72
CA GLY A 423 1.58 23.87 14.50
C GLY A 423 1.75 22.38 14.17
N ARG A 424 2.98 21.95 13.89
CA ARG A 424 3.31 20.54 13.63
C ARG A 424 4.64 20.14 14.25
N ILE A 425 5.06 18.89 14.02
CA ILE A 425 6.37 18.40 14.44
C ILE A 425 7.15 17.82 13.26
N TYR A 426 8.45 17.66 13.48
CA TYR A 426 9.29 16.84 12.62
C TYR A 426 9.65 15.54 13.33
N ALA A 427 9.31 14.42 12.71
CA ALA A 427 9.75 13.09 13.09
C ALA A 427 10.16 12.32 11.83
N THR A 428 11.02 11.34 12.00
CA THR A 428 11.53 10.47 10.93
C THR A 428 11.59 9.02 11.39
N GLY A 429 11.90 8.09 10.50
CA GLY A 429 12.02 6.66 10.79
C GLY A 429 10.76 6.06 11.44
N ASN A 430 10.96 5.15 12.39
CA ASN A 430 9.87 4.48 13.13
C ASN A 430 8.90 5.51 13.74
N MET A 431 9.43 6.61 14.30
CA MET A 431 8.61 7.58 15.02
C MET A 431 7.56 8.21 14.10
N ALA A 432 7.95 8.60 12.88
CA ALA A 432 7.03 9.16 11.89
C ALA A 432 5.91 8.19 11.52
N PHE A 433 6.19 6.90 11.41
CA PHE A 433 5.20 5.92 11.00
C PHE A 433 4.13 5.65 12.08
N TRP A 434 4.52 5.68 13.35
CA TRP A 434 3.64 5.33 14.48
C TRP A 434 2.95 6.54 15.13
N LEU A 435 3.49 7.75 14.98
CA LEU A 435 3.02 8.95 15.68
C LEU A 435 1.51 9.16 15.57
N ASP A 436 0.97 9.20 14.35
CA ASP A 436 -0.46 9.49 14.09
C ASP A 436 -1.40 8.32 14.40
N LEU A 437 -0.85 7.13 14.62
CA LEU A 437 -1.64 6.03 15.16
C LEU A 437 -1.92 6.24 16.65
N PHE A 438 -0.98 6.87 17.38
CA PHE A 438 -1.06 7.08 18.83
C PHE A 438 -1.43 8.50 19.25
N SER A 439 -1.36 9.47 18.35
CA SER A 439 -1.66 10.87 18.60
C SER A 439 -2.34 11.49 17.37
N ASP A 440 -2.85 12.71 17.53
CA ASP A 440 -3.41 13.51 16.43
C ASP A 440 -2.49 14.69 16.07
N VAL A 441 -1.21 14.62 16.45
CA VAL A 441 -0.22 15.68 16.25
C VAL A 441 0.23 15.70 14.80
N PRO A 442 0.00 16.80 14.04
CA PRO A 442 0.46 16.88 12.66
C PRO A 442 1.97 16.83 12.57
N GLN A 443 2.49 16.24 11.48
CA GLN A 443 3.91 16.16 11.18
C GLN A 443 4.24 16.55 9.74
N ILE A 444 5.49 16.99 9.53
CA ILE A 444 6.01 17.34 8.20
C ILE A 444 6.13 16.12 7.31
N ARG A 445 6.50 14.97 7.89
CA ARG A 445 6.57 13.68 7.18
C ARG A 445 5.21 12.97 7.30
N GLY A 446 5.21 11.65 7.36
CA GLY A 446 4.03 10.81 7.39
C GLY A 446 4.37 9.35 7.18
N GLY A 447 3.33 8.53 7.07
CA GLY A 447 3.44 7.08 6.90
C GLY A 447 3.35 6.57 5.47
N TYR A 448 3.06 7.42 4.49
CA TYR A 448 2.86 6.99 3.10
C TYR A 448 3.30 8.04 2.07
N ASP A 449 4.59 7.99 1.72
CA ASP A 449 5.28 9.04 0.96
C ASP A 449 4.73 9.28 -0.45
N SER A 450 4.03 8.32 -1.06
CA SER A 450 3.45 8.49 -2.39
C SER A 450 2.25 9.44 -2.44
N ALA A 451 1.64 9.72 -1.29
CA ALA A 451 0.48 10.61 -1.19
C ALA A 451 0.84 12.09 -1.06
N ALA A 452 2.12 12.39 -0.81
CA ALA A 452 2.57 13.74 -0.53
C ALA A 452 2.50 14.62 -1.79
N THR A 453 1.65 15.65 -1.74
CA THR A 453 1.53 16.64 -2.83
C THR A 453 2.52 17.79 -2.69
N ASN A 454 2.95 18.11 -1.46
CA ASN A 454 4.00 19.08 -1.19
C ASN A 454 5.37 18.50 -1.62
N GLY A 455 6.17 19.21 -2.41
CA GLY A 455 7.49 18.69 -2.81
C GLY A 455 8.55 18.80 -1.71
N TRP A 456 8.40 19.77 -0.81
CA TRP A 456 9.42 20.16 0.15
C TRP A 456 9.63 19.16 1.27
N TRP A 457 8.62 18.37 1.67
CA TRP A 457 8.79 17.43 2.80
C TRP A 457 10.00 16.51 2.60
N SER A 458 10.25 16.05 1.36
CA SER A 458 11.33 15.10 1.05
C SER A 458 12.71 15.77 1.13
N LEU A 459 12.80 17.02 0.65
CA LEU A 459 14.02 17.81 0.71
C LEU A 459 14.31 18.26 2.14
N VAL A 460 13.29 18.72 2.87
CA VAL A 460 13.38 19.04 4.31
C VAL A 460 13.81 17.82 5.10
N ASN A 461 13.24 16.64 4.80
CA ASN A 461 13.67 15.40 5.45
C ASN A 461 15.16 15.12 5.18
N SER A 462 15.60 15.27 3.93
CA SER A 462 17.00 15.05 3.55
C SER A 462 17.98 15.99 4.27
N GLU A 463 17.60 17.27 4.46
CA GLU A 463 18.42 18.27 5.15
C GLU A 463 18.39 18.07 6.68
N VAL A 464 17.22 17.85 7.27
CA VAL A 464 17.07 17.68 8.72
C VAL A 464 17.73 16.36 9.18
N ASP A 465 17.65 15.28 8.42
CA ASP A 465 18.28 14.01 8.79
C ASP A 465 19.77 13.98 8.39
N GLY A 466 20.11 14.49 7.21
CA GLY A 466 21.42 14.31 6.57
C GLY A 466 22.38 15.50 6.64
N GLY A 467 21.88 16.72 6.81
CA GLY A 467 22.67 17.95 6.82
C GLY A 467 23.38 18.20 8.15
N SER A 468 24.60 18.73 8.12
CA SER A 468 25.39 19.04 9.33
C SER A 468 25.09 20.42 9.92
N ASP A 469 24.42 21.30 9.18
CA ASP A 469 24.12 22.66 9.63
C ASP A 469 22.80 22.70 10.40
N GLY A 470 22.89 22.75 11.73
CA GLY A 470 21.73 22.85 12.61
C GLY A 470 20.91 24.12 12.39
N SER A 471 21.54 25.25 12.06
CA SER A 471 20.86 26.53 11.84
C SER A 471 20.02 26.52 10.57
N LEU A 472 20.49 25.88 9.49
CA LEU A 472 19.68 25.67 8.27
C LEU A 472 18.47 24.79 8.56
N SER A 473 18.70 23.70 9.30
CA SER A 473 17.62 22.79 9.69
C SER A 473 16.57 23.51 10.54
N VAL A 474 16.99 24.33 11.52
CA VAL A 474 16.07 25.16 12.31
C VAL A 474 15.30 26.14 11.43
N LEU A 475 15.95 26.75 10.43
CA LEU A 475 15.29 27.68 9.52
C LEU A 475 14.18 26.99 8.69
N TRP A 476 14.43 25.78 8.19
CA TRP A 476 13.41 24.96 7.52
C TRP A 476 12.28 24.52 8.45
N LEU A 477 12.61 24.14 9.68
CA LEU A 477 11.61 23.76 10.70
C LEU A 477 10.72 24.95 11.05
N LYS A 478 11.27 26.18 11.13
CA LYS A 478 10.48 27.41 11.26
C LYS A 478 9.58 27.66 10.05
N ALA A 479 10.13 27.57 8.84
CA ALA A 479 9.37 27.81 7.61
C ALA A 479 8.18 26.83 7.46
N THR A 480 8.32 25.62 7.98
CA THR A 480 7.30 24.57 7.95
C THR A 480 6.45 24.51 9.22
N ASP A 481 6.54 25.49 10.13
CA ASP A 481 5.77 25.57 11.38
C ASP A 481 5.96 24.36 12.33
N ALA A 482 7.12 23.72 12.29
CA ALA A 482 7.47 22.65 13.21
C ALA A 482 7.86 23.23 14.58
N LYS A 483 7.04 22.96 15.59
CA LYS A 483 7.27 23.34 16.99
C LYS A 483 8.29 22.43 17.68
N TYR A 484 8.33 21.16 17.30
CA TYR A 484 9.27 20.18 17.85
C TYR A 484 9.97 19.40 16.75
N VAL A 485 11.22 19.01 17.00
CA VAL A 485 11.97 18.04 16.20
C VAL A 485 12.37 16.86 17.09
N VAL A 486 11.99 15.65 16.66
CA VAL A 486 12.33 14.40 17.34
C VAL A 486 13.57 13.80 16.72
N VAL A 487 14.66 13.82 17.48
CA VAL A 487 15.99 13.36 17.06
C VAL A 487 16.25 11.95 17.58
N THR A 488 16.61 11.06 16.66
CA THR A 488 16.99 9.68 16.98
C THR A 488 18.50 9.55 17.12
N TYR A 489 18.97 9.18 18.31
CA TYR A 489 20.37 8.92 18.61
C TYR A 489 20.76 7.47 18.34
N GLN A 490 22.07 7.22 18.26
CA GLN A 490 22.61 5.88 17.94
C GLN A 490 22.31 4.82 19.02
N ASN A 491 22.07 5.23 20.27
CA ASN A 491 21.66 4.33 21.34
C ASN A 491 20.16 3.98 21.33
N ALA A 492 19.37 4.62 20.46
CA ALA A 492 17.94 4.32 20.34
C ALA A 492 17.70 2.88 19.85
N PHE A 493 16.77 2.20 20.52
CA PHE A 493 16.31 0.87 20.13
C PHE A 493 15.25 0.96 19.04
N THR A 494 15.67 1.23 17.81
CA THR A 494 14.79 1.41 16.64
C THR A 494 15.41 0.83 15.38
N THR A 495 14.57 0.51 14.40
CA THR A 495 14.99 -0.02 13.09
C THR A 495 15.61 1.06 12.22
N TYR A 496 15.05 2.28 12.24
CA TYR A 496 15.50 3.39 11.40
C TYR A 496 16.27 4.43 12.22
N LYS A 497 17.55 4.63 11.88
CA LYS A 497 18.46 5.61 12.50
C LYS A 497 18.88 6.64 11.47
N ASP A 498 17.93 7.48 11.09
CA ASP A 498 18.04 8.30 9.88
C ASP A 498 19.00 9.49 10.04
N TYR A 499 19.21 9.98 11.27
CA TYR A 499 20.10 11.12 11.53
C TYR A 499 21.58 10.78 11.32
N ARG A 500 22.22 11.48 10.36
CA ARG A 500 23.67 11.44 10.15
C ARG A 500 24.44 12.29 11.18
N TYR A 501 23.84 13.40 11.60
CA TYR A 501 24.43 14.35 12.56
C TYR A 501 23.45 14.62 13.72
N PRO A 502 23.18 13.64 14.60
CA PRO A 502 22.14 13.75 15.64
C PRO A 502 22.46 14.79 16.73
N ASP A 503 23.72 15.21 16.86
CA ASP A 503 24.13 16.20 17.87
C ASP A 503 23.96 17.65 17.42
N LYS A 504 23.60 17.91 16.14
CA LYS A 504 23.58 19.26 15.56
C LYS A 504 22.64 20.26 16.23
N PHE A 505 21.68 19.78 17.02
CA PHE A 505 20.71 20.60 17.73
C PHE A 505 21.05 20.84 19.20
N ARG A 506 22.00 20.09 19.79
CA ARG A 506 22.26 20.09 21.24
C ARG A 506 22.65 21.46 21.80
N ASP A 507 23.42 22.23 21.04
CA ASP A 507 23.95 23.52 21.48
C ASP A 507 23.13 24.72 20.98
N ILE A 508 22.07 24.48 20.19
CA ILE A 508 21.27 25.55 19.55
C ILE A 508 19.77 25.51 19.90
N LEU A 509 19.25 24.38 20.39
CA LEU A 509 17.85 24.23 20.78
C LEU A 509 17.73 23.66 22.20
N GLU A 510 16.63 23.99 22.88
CA GLU A 510 16.32 23.41 24.18
C GLU A 510 15.74 22.00 24.01
N MET A 511 16.34 21.02 24.69
CA MET A 511 15.78 19.67 24.77
C MET A 511 14.69 19.64 25.85
N ARG A 512 13.46 19.34 25.44
CA ARG A 512 12.28 19.30 26.33
C ARG A 512 11.97 17.92 26.87
N TYR A 513 12.37 16.89 26.13
CA TYR A 513 12.13 15.51 26.48
C TYR A 513 13.26 14.62 25.98
N TYR A 514 13.57 13.58 26.75
CA TYR A 514 14.50 12.54 26.35
C TYR A 514 14.01 11.19 26.84
N LEU A 515 13.97 10.21 25.95
CA LEU A 515 13.60 8.84 26.28
C LEU A 515 14.41 7.86 25.43
N GLU A 516 15.23 7.02 26.08
CA GLU A 516 15.87 5.84 25.46
C GLU A 516 16.55 6.10 24.10
N GLY A 517 17.20 7.26 23.92
CA GLY A 517 17.85 7.61 22.66
C GLY A 517 17.00 8.45 21.71
N PHE A 518 15.81 8.89 22.10
CA PHE A 518 15.01 9.89 21.40
C PHE A 518 15.05 11.21 22.17
N GLY A 519 15.53 12.28 21.55
CA GLY A 519 15.51 13.64 22.10
C GLY A 519 14.49 14.49 21.37
N VAL A 520 13.63 15.19 22.11
CA VAL A 520 12.67 16.15 21.53
C VAL A 520 13.17 17.56 21.82
N PHE A 521 13.47 18.29 20.75
CA PHE A 521 13.96 19.66 20.83
C PHE A 521 12.87 20.65 20.43
N GLU A 522 12.76 21.74 21.18
CA GLU A 522 11.82 22.82 20.90
C GLU A 522 12.38 23.79 19.87
N ILE A 523 11.58 24.06 18.85
CA ILE A 523 11.80 25.14 17.90
C ILE A 523 11.03 26.37 18.40
N HIS A 524 11.76 27.46 18.57
CA HIS A 524 11.17 28.73 19.01
C HIS A 524 10.44 29.41 17.84
N LEU A 525 9.14 29.13 17.73
CA LEU A 525 8.20 29.82 16.83
C LEU A 525 7.60 31.03 17.53
N LYS A 526 7.55 32.18 16.86
CA LYS A 526 6.90 33.39 17.40
C LYS A 526 5.39 33.39 17.18
N ASN A 527 4.94 32.85 16.05
CA ASN A 527 3.53 32.79 15.67
C ASN A 527 3.16 31.37 15.24
N PRO A 528 3.16 30.39 16.16
CA PRO A 528 2.75 29.02 15.84
C PRO A 528 1.27 28.99 15.43
N GLY A 529 0.91 28.07 14.54
CA GLY A 529 -0.49 27.83 14.18
C GLY A 529 -0.75 27.82 12.68
N LEU A 530 -1.87 27.19 12.33
CA LEU A 530 -2.26 26.91 10.94
C LEU A 530 -2.49 28.17 10.10
N ILE A 531 -3.00 29.25 10.72
CA ILE A 531 -3.37 30.47 10.02
C ILE A 531 -2.69 31.70 10.62
N GLN A 532 -2.37 32.67 9.76
CA GLN A 532 -1.77 33.93 10.15
C GLN A 532 -2.16 35.03 9.17
N VAL A 533 -2.53 36.21 9.67
CA VAL A 533 -2.71 37.38 8.80
C VAL A 533 -1.37 38.07 8.60
N VAL A 534 -0.99 38.27 7.34
CA VAL A 534 0.29 38.89 6.93
C VAL A 534 0.04 40.09 6.00
N ASN A 535 1.08 40.89 5.76
CA ASN A 535 0.99 41.98 4.78
C ASN A 535 1.06 41.40 3.36
N LEU A 536 0.12 41.80 2.49
CA LEU A 536 0.00 41.23 1.13
C LEU A 536 1.18 41.64 0.24
N GLU A 537 1.53 42.93 0.21
CA GLU A 537 2.65 43.44 -0.59
C GLU A 537 3.99 42.82 -0.19
N GLU A 538 4.26 42.70 1.12
CA GLU A 538 5.46 42.04 1.64
C GLU A 538 5.51 40.57 1.20
N ALA A 539 4.40 39.84 1.35
CA ALA A 539 4.28 38.45 0.95
C ALA A 539 4.48 38.26 -0.57
N GLN A 540 3.90 39.13 -1.40
CA GLN A 540 4.03 39.08 -2.86
C GLN A 540 5.43 39.52 -3.35
N SER A 541 6.16 40.29 -2.55
CA SER A 541 7.54 40.70 -2.87
C SER A 541 8.57 39.59 -2.64
N LEU A 542 8.20 38.53 -1.90
CA LEU A 542 9.08 37.40 -1.66
C LEU A 542 9.39 36.65 -2.95
N LYS A 543 10.65 36.27 -3.10
CA LYS A 543 11.07 35.37 -4.18
C LYS A 543 10.80 33.92 -3.78
N PRO A 544 10.43 33.05 -4.73
CA PRO A 544 10.31 31.62 -4.48
C PRO A 544 11.62 31.03 -3.96
N ILE A 545 11.52 30.05 -3.05
CA ILE A 545 12.69 29.31 -2.57
C ILE A 545 13.16 28.39 -3.70
N GLU A 546 14.40 28.55 -4.17
CA GLU A 546 14.85 27.85 -5.38
C GLU A 546 15.26 26.40 -5.11
N ASN A 547 15.83 26.13 -3.94
CA ASN A 547 16.32 24.81 -3.54
C ASN A 547 16.51 24.72 -2.02
N ILE A 548 16.83 23.52 -1.52
CA ILE A 548 16.98 23.24 -0.09
C ILE A 548 18.07 24.08 0.62
N THR A 549 19.05 24.61 -0.12
CA THR A 549 20.15 25.42 0.42
C THR A 549 19.96 26.93 0.25
N ASP A 550 18.85 27.36 -0.34
CA ASP A 550 18.54 28.77 -0.59
C ASP A 550 18.15 29.51 0.69
N ARG A 551 19.17 29.90 1.45
CA ARG A 551 18.99 30.61 2.73
C ARG A 551 18.40 31.99 2.58
N VAL A 552 18.65 32.69 1.48
CA VAL A 552 18.26 34.10 1.36
C VAL A 552 16.75 34.20 1.23
N ASN A 553 16.16 33.43 0.31
CA ASN A 553 14.71 33.45 0.11
C ASN A 553 13.99 32.72 1.24
N LEU A 554 14.57 31.64 1.79
CA LEU A 554 14.02 30.95 2.95
C LEU A 554 13.99 31.85 4.20
N SER A 555 15.07 32.58 4.51
CA SER A 555 15.07 33.55 5.62
C SER A 555 14.07 34.66 5.40
N SER A 556 13.94 35.17 4.18
CA SER A 556 12.96 36.23 3.87
C SER A 556 11.51 35.77 4.14
N TYR A 557 11.20 34.51 3.80
CA TYR A 557 9.90 33.91 4.15
C TYR A 557 9.76 33.68 5.66
N VAL A 558 10.80 33.20 6.33
CA VAL A 558 10.78 33.00 7.79
C VAL A 558 10.58 34.33 8.52
N ASP A 559 11.19 35.42 8.05
CA ASP A 559 11.03 36.75 8.62
C ASP A 559 9.58 37.24 8.52
N LEU A 560 8.89 36.97 7.40
CA LEU A 560 7.46 37.28 7.24
C LEU A 560 6.59 36.51 8.25
N VAL A 561 6.78 35.19 8.40
CA VAL A 561 5.93 34.38 9.29
C VAL A 561 6.25 34.58 10.77
N GLU A 562 7.48 34.98 11.10
CA GLU A 562 7.92 35.30 12.46
C GLU A 562 7.71 36.79 12.82
N ALA A 563 7.20 37.61 11.89
CA ALA A 563 6.87 39.01 12.17
C ALA A 563 5.72 39.13 13.20
N PRO A 564 5.70 40.16 14.05
CA PRO A 564 4.62 40.34 15.03
C PRO A 564 3.24 40.37 14.37
N VAL A 565 2.32 39.53 14.84
CA VAL A 565 0.94 39.50 14.35
C VAL A 565 0.24 40.80 14.74
N LYS A 566 -0.18 41.57 13.73
CA LYS A 566 -0.89 42.85 13.90
C LYS A 566 -2.42 42.70 13.93
N VAL A 567 -2.93 41.62 13.35
CA VAL A 567 -4.36 41.36 13.15
C VAL A 567 -4.67 39.97 13.67
N ASN A 568 -5.57 39.88 14.64
CA ASN A 568 -5.96 38.59 15.21
C ASN A 568 -6.86 37.83 14.22
N SER A 569 -6.69 36.51 14.21
CA SER A 569 -7.56 35.61 13.45
C SER A 569 -7.83 34.34 14.24
N SER A 570 -8.97 33.73 13.98
CA SER A 570 -9.38 32.45 14.55
C SER A 570 -10.05 31.62 13.47
N TYR A 571 -10.05 30.30 13.62
CA TYR A 571 -10.73 29.41 12.69
C TYR A 571 -11.49 28.30 13.39
N GLU A 572 -12.48 27.78 12.67
CA GLU A 572 -13.25 26.59 13.00
C GLU A 572 -13.18 25.65 11.80
N SER A 573 -12.72 24.41 12.03
CA SER A 573 -12.77 23.36 11.02
C SER A 573 -14.18 22.77 10.96
N ILE A 574 -14.76 22.74 9.76
CA ILE A 574 -16.07 22.15 9.47
C ILE A 574 -15.79 20.88 8.66
N GLY A 575 -15.68 19.75 9.35
CA GLY A 575 -15.24 18.50 8.74
C GLY A 575 -13.76 18.55 8.33
N THR A 576 -13.39 17.80 7.29
CA THR A 576 -11.99 17.70 6.83
C THR A 576 -11.66 18.71 5.74
N GLY A 577 -12.63 19.03 4.88
CA GLY A 577 -12.43 19.85 3.68
C GLY A 577 -12.88 21.31 3.80
N LYS A 578 -13.29 21.80 4.97
CA LYS A 578 -13.76 23.18 5.10
C LYS A 578 -13.27 23.85 6.38
N MET A 579 -12.87 25.11 6.27
CA MET A 579 -12.50 25.97 7.39
C MET A 579 -13.26 27.29 7.30
N ARG A 580 -13.81 27.74 8.43
CA ARG A 580 -14.38 29.08 8.59
C ARG A 580 -13.42 29.92 9.41
N ILE A 581 -12.96 31.01 8.84
CA ILE A 581 -11.88 31.84 9.39
C ILE A 581 -12.45 33.21 9.68
N LYS A 582 -12.31 33.67 10.92
CA LYS A 582 -12.72 35.00 11.36
C LYS A 582 -11.48 35.88 11.54
N ILE A 583 -11.52 37.08 10.96
CA ILE A 583 -10.42 38.04 10.95
C ILE A 583 -10.88 39.33 11.63
N ASP A 584 -10.14 39.76 12.66
CA ASP A 584 -10.47 40.95 13.45
C ASP A 584 -9.74 42.18 12.91
N GLY A 585 -10.35 42.86 11.93
CA GLY A 585 -9.83 44.10 11.34
C GLY A 585 -9.27 43.91 9.94
N LEU A 586 -10.19 43.82 8.96
CA LEU A 586 -9.85 43.80 7.54
C LEU A 586 -9.22 45.12 7.11
N ALA A 587 -8.08 45.04 6.44
CA ALA A 587 -7.44 46.17 5.77
C ALA A 587 -7.07 45.80 4.33
N GLU A 588 -7.04 46.77 3.43
CA GLU A 588 -6.86 46.56 1.98
C GLU A 588 -5.53 45.84 1.63
N ASN A 589 -4.49 45.99 2.45
CA ASN A 589 -3.17 45.37 2.25
C ASN A 589 -2.91 44.20 3.22
N THR A 590 -3.89 43.32 3.38
CA THR A 590 -3.78 42.11 4.22
C THR A 590 -4.00 40.85 3.41
N ALA A 591 -3.28 39.80 3.78
CA ALA A 591 -3.43 38.46 3.23
C ALA A 591 -3.56 37.45 4.38
N LEU A 592 -4.21 36.34 4.10
CA LEU A 592 -4.30 35.22 5.02
C LEU A 592 -3.33 34.13 4.56
N LEU A 593 -2.25 33.93 5.31
CA LEU A 593 -1.38 32.77 5.18
C LEU A 593 -2.02 31.58 5.87
N VAL A 594 -2.24 30.51 5.12
CA VAL A 594 -2.65 29.20 5.64
C VAL A 594 -1.47 28.26 5.44
N LYS A 595 -0.83 27.84 6.53
CA LYS A 595 0.37 27.00 6.54
C LYS A 595 0.07 25.54 6.18
N ALA A 596 -0.88 25.27 5.29
CA ALA A 596 -1.16 23.96 4.72
C ALA A 596 -0.78 23.95 3.24
N THR A 597 -0.44 22.77 2.73
CA THR A 597 -0.04 22.57 1.33
C THR A 597 -1.06 23.18 0.37
N TYR A 598 -0.57 23.98 -0.58
CA TYR A 598 -1.38 24.51 -1.64
C TYR A 598 -1.89 23.40 -2.57
N ASP A 599 -3.17 23.49 -2.91
CA ASP A 599 -3.82 22.66 -3.92
C ASP A 599 -4.81 23.53 -4.68
N MET A 600 -4.84 23.39 -6.02
CA MET A 600 -5.75 24.16 -6.88
C MET A 600 -7.24 23.97 -6.56
N SER A 601 -7.57 22.91 -5.81
CA SER A 601 -8.94 22.55 -5.43
C SER A 601 -9.38 23.24 -4.14
N TRP A 602 -8.48 23.86 -3.38
CA TRP A 602 -8.85 24.82 -2.35
C TRP A 602 -9.40 26.09 -3.00
N LYS A 603 -10.53 26.57 -2.49
CA LYS A 603 -11.20 27.83 -2.86
C LYS A 603 -11.48 28.63 -1.61
N ALA A 604 -11.33 29.95 -1.71
CA ALA A 604 -11.59 30.89 -0.63
C ALA A 604 -12.77 31.79 -1.01
N TYR A 605 -13.67 32.04 -0.06
CA TYR A 605 -14.85 32.86 -0.26
C TYR A 605 -15.03 33.88 0.86
N SER A 606 -15.45 35.10 0.50
CA SER A 606 -15.95 36.12 1.43
C SER A 606 -17.40 36.43 1.07
N GLY A 607 -18.35 35.75 1.72
CA GLY A 607 -19.76 35.80 1.34
C GLY A 607 -19.99 35.11 -0.02
N GLN A 608 -20.33 35.88 -1.06
CA GLN A 608 -20.53 35.37 -2.42
C GLN A 608 -19.31 35.59 -3.34
N GLU A 609 -18.29 36.29 -2.86
CA GLU A 609 -17.11 36.62 -3.66
C GLU A 609 -16.00 35.58 -3.47
N THR A 610 -15.39 35.16 -4.57
CA THR A 610 -14.24 34.27 -4.57
C THR A 610 -12.95 35.08 -4.39
N LEU A 611 -12.10 34.66 -3.48
CA LEU A 611 -10.78 35.23 -3.24
C LEU A 611 -9.71 34.42 -4.00
N SER A 612 -8.65 35.09 -4.43
CA SER A 612 -7.50 34.42 -5.06
C SER A 612 -6.65 33.71 -4.01
N ILE A 613 -6.12 32.55 -4.38
CA ILE A 613 -5.15 31.79 -3.60
C ILE A 613 -3.90 31.62 -4.45
N SER A 614 -2.74 31.93 -3.89
CA SER A 614 -1.43 31.69 -4.50
C SER A 614 -0.53 30.85 -3.59
N GLU A 615 0.54 30.30 -4.16
CA GLU A 615 1.59 29.58 -3.44
C GLU A 615 2.55 30.58 -2.77
N ILE A 616 3.04 30.25 -1.57
CA ILE A 616 4.08 31.01 -0.86
C ILE A 616 4.97 30.07 -0.03
N GLY A 617 6.27 30.39 0.06
CA GLY A 617 7.22 29.68 0.91
C GLY A 617 7.35 28.20 0.51
N PRO A 618 7.23 27.24 1.44
CA PRO A 618 7.30 25.80 1.17
C PRO A 618 5.96 25.25 0.61
N ASP A 619 5.47 25.87 -0.46
CA ASP A 619 4.22 25.55 -1.16
C ASP A 619 2.97 25.64 -0.26
N PHE A 620 2.86 26.68 0.58
CA PHE A 620 1.67 26.96 1.39
C PHE A 620 0.71 27.93 0.70
N MET A 621 -0.51 28.06 1.23
CA MET A 621 -1.55 28.90 0.66
C MET A 621 -1.49 30.34 1.18
N LEU A 622 -1.50 31.30 0.27
CA LEU A 622 -1.70 32.72 0.54
C LEU A 622 -3.03 33.15 -0.07
N VAL A 623 -3.98 33.57 0.76
CA VAL A 623 -5.29 34.08 0.32
C VAL A 623 -5.27 35.60 0.34
N ASP A 624 -5.57 36.23 -0.80
CA ASP A 624 -5.68 37.69 -0.90
C ASP A 624 -6.98 38.17 -0.26
N LEU A 625 -6.89 39.05 0.74
CA LEU A 625 -8.05 39.61 1.44
C LEU A 625 -8.41 41.03 0.96
N GLY A 626 -7.68 41.61 0.00
CA GLY A 626 -7.91 42.98 -0.47
C GLY A 626 -9.33 43.21 -1.02
N HIS A 627 -9.97 42.15 -1.53
CA HIS A 627 -11.35 42.17 -2.00
C HIS A 627 -12.36 41.55 -1.01
N ALA A 628 -11.95 41.17 0.20
CA ALA A 628 -12.85 40.55 1.16
C ALA A 628 -13.89 41.55 1.71
N LYS A 629 -15.17 41.27 1.48
CA LYS A 629 -16.30 42.09 1.95
C LYS A 629 -16.82 41.72 3.35
N SER A 630 -16.35 40.60 3.88
CA SER A 630 -16.75 40.05 5.17
C SER A 630 -15.52 39.65 5.97
N SER A 631 -15.53 39.95 7.27
CA SER A 631 -14.55 39.48 8.26
C SER A 631 -14.52 37.95 8.42
N ILE A 632 -15.44 37.24 7.75
CA ILE A 632 -15.49 35.79 7.69
C ILE A 632 -15.07 35.36 6.29
N VAL A 633 -14.03 34.54 6.23
CA VAL A 633 -13.54 33.85 5.04
C VAL A 633 -13.84 32.36 5.18
N GLU A 634 -14.44 31.75 4.17
CA GLU A 634 -14.62 30.31 4.09
C GLU A 634 -13.59 29.72 3.13
N LEU A 635 -12.74 28.81 3.62
CA LEU A 635 -11.84 28.01 2.79
C LEU A 635 -12.47 26.63 2.60
N VAL A 636 -12.66 26.21 1.35
CA VAL A 636 -13.35 24.96 0.99
C VAL A 636 -12.52 24.17 -0.01
N TYR A 637 -12.28 22.91 0.27
CA TYR A 637 -11.69 21.95 -0.65
C TYR A 637 -12.79 21.39 -1.54
N GLU A 638 -12.82 21.83 -2.78
CA GLU A 638 -13.77 21.35 -3.78
C GLU A 638 -13.23 20.08 -4.45
N GLN A 639 -14.13 19.15 -4.78
CA GLN A 639 -13.71 17.92 -5.44
C GLN A 639 -13.13 18.23 -6.84
N PRO A 640 -11.91 17.79 -7.16
CA PRO A 640 -11.31 17.97 -8.48
C PRO A 640 -12.19 17.39 -9.60
N ILE A 641 -12.14 18.03 -10.78
CA ILE A 641 -12.85 17.56 -11.98
C ILE A 641 -12.41 16.14 -12.35
N GLY A 642 -11.10 15.82 -12.20
CA GLY A 642 -10.56 14.49 -12.48
C GLY A 642 -11.21 13.39 -11.66
N GLU A 643 -11.35 13.59 -10.35
CA GLU A 643 -12.08 12.67 -9.46
C GLU A 643 -13.56 12.55 -9.86
N THR A 644 -14.21 13.67 -10.16
CA THR A 644 -15.63 13.67 -10.56
C THR A 644 -15.83 12.85 -11.85
N VAL A 645 -14.96 13.04 -12.85
CA VAL A 645 -14.97 12.26 -14.09
C VAL A 645 -14.70 10.78 -13.81
N GLY A 646 -13.72 10.46 -12.97
CA GLY A 646 -13.43 9.09 -12.55
C GLY A 646 -14.63 8.41 -11.90
N LEU A 647 -15.30 9.11 -10.98
CA LEU A 647 -16.51 8.65 -10.32
C LEU A 647 -17.66 8.40 -11.31
N ILE A 648 -17.91 9.34 -12.23
CA ILE A 648 -18.93 9.19 -13.27
C ILE A 648 -18.63 7.96 -14.14
N ILE A 649 -17.37 7.77 -14.57
CA ILE A 649 -16.96 6.59 -15.36
C ILE A 649 -17.26 5.31 -14.59
N SER A 650 -16.90 5.24 -13.31
CA SER A 650 -17.17 4.06 -12.48
C SER A 650 -18.66 3.78 -12.31
N ILE A 651 -19.48 4.80 -12.06
CA ILE A 651 -20.94 4.66 -11.97
C ILE A 651 -21.53 4.16 -13.29
N VAL A 652 -21.15 4.77 -14.41
CA VAL A 652 -21.66 4.38 -15.75
C VAL A 652 -21.29 2.94 -16.07
N VAL A 653 -20.05 2.51 -15.78
CA VAL A 653 -19.60 1.13 -16.03
C VAL A 653 -20.32 0.16 -15.11
N LEU A 654 -20.48 0.48 -13.82
CA LEU A 654 -21.24 -0.34 -12.87
C LEU A 654 -22.69 -0.54 -13.34
N LEU A 655 -23.39 0.54 -13.71
CA LEU A 655 -24.77 0.48 -14.21
C LEU A 655 -24.88 -0.29 -15.53
N SER A 656 -23.90 -0.12 -16.43
CA SER A 656 -23.82 -0.84 -17.70
C SER A 656 -23.63 -2.35 -17.48
N CYS A 657 -22.77 -2.73 -16.54
CA CYS A 657 -22.53 -4.12 -16.15
C CYS A 657 -23.78 -4.75 -15.52
N ALA A 658 -24.46 -4.02 -14.63
CA ALA A 658 -25.72 -4.47 -14.01
C ALA A 658 -26.81 -4.70 -15.08
N SER A 659 -26.99 -3.74 -15.99
CA SER A 659 -27.98 -3.81 -17.08
C SER A 659 -27.72 -4.98 -18.03
N CYS A 660 -26.46 -5.17 -18.45
CA CYS A 660 -26.05 -6.33 -19.26
C CYS A 660 -26.29 -7.65 -18.52
N GLY A 661 -26.02 -7.69 -17.20
CA GLY A 661 -26.29 -8.85 -16.35
C GLY A 661 -27.77 -9.23 -16.33
N SER A 662 -28.64 -8.26 -16.07
CA SER A 662 -30.10 -8.45 -16.06
C SER A 662 -30.65 -8.89 -17.41
N PHE A 663 -30.17 -8.31 -18.51
CA PHE A 663 -30.57 -8.73 -19.86
C PHE A 663 -30.17 -10.17 -20.18
N LEU A 664 -28.94 -10.57 -19.82
CA LEU A 664 -28.46 -11.94 -20.01
C LEU A 664 -29.23 -12.94 -19.15
N TRP A 665 -29.57 -12.57 -17.92
CA TRP A 665 -30.41 -13.38 -17.03
C TRP A 665 -31.82 -13.56 -17.61
N TYR A 666 -32.48 -12.47 -18.02
CA TYR A 666 -33.80 -12.50 -18.64
C TYR A 666 -33.83 -13.36 -19.92
N ARG A 667 -32.80 -13.23 -20.79
CA ARG A 667 -32.70 -14.05 -22.00
C ARG A 667 -32.56 -15.54 -21.70
N ASN A 668 -31.80 -15.91 -20.67
CA ASN A 668 -31.65 -17.31 -20.27
C ASN A 668 -32.91 -17.84 -19.59
N TYR A 669 -33.60 -17.02 -18.78
CA TYR A 669 -34.88 -17.37 -18.18
C TYR A 669 -35.94 -17.67 -19.24
N ARG A 670 -36.05 -16.81 -20.28
CA ARG A 670 -36.98 -17.03 -21.40
C ARG A 670 -36.69 -18.33 -22.17
N LYS A 671 -35.41 -18.65 -22.39
CA LYS A 671 -35.00 -19.93 -23.00
C LYS A 671 -35.28 -21.18 -22.17
N HIS A 672 -35.64 -21.03 -20.90
CA HIS A 672 -36.06 -22.14 -20.03
C HIS A 672 -37.59 -22.24 -19.90
N LEU A 673 -38.32 -21.21 -20.34
CA LEU A 673 -39.78 -21.19 -20.42
C LEU A 673 -40.30 -21.64 -21.79
N ASP A 674 -39.54 -21.36 -22.86
CA ASP A 674 -39.71 -21.94 -24.19
C ASP A 674 -39.02 -23.32 -24.28
#